data_AF-I7LUE1-F1
#
_entry.id   AF-I7LUE1-F1
#
_cell.length_a   1.000
_cell.length_b   1.000
_cell.length_c   1.000
_cell.angle_alpha   90.00
_cell.angle_beta   90.00
_cell.angle_gamma   90.00
#
_symmetry.space_group_name_H-M   'P 1'
#
loop_
_entity.id
_entity.type
_entity.pdbx_description
1 polymer ?
#
loop_
_entity_poly.entity_id
_entity_poly.type
_entity_poly.pdbx_seq_one_letter_code
_entity_poly.pdbx_strand_id
1 'polypeptide(L)'
;MNSSTINRSQYGNLSIQSNGLKNRPLSAATFKGIYSKKPKDSKLNIDSFMNTHAGSIINPNSLNDDQSVNQDTDRFNRNNVYHEIVKKRPQIAKVDKEKLYEESIQLNRQVEKLRNDQQQLLKELQRVENEKIKYQKLISEVETYVDKKKGQKISLKESWLVINLKKQLQNLKNDIQYKKSVVIDLKRDPFTTQKQEHEIFVKVYQEIAEQYRVKTKQLQKQNSQKVTNNKVDNATDNNQEATDNSFNSNSNSSEVKAIELECEFKILQNQNEEFECQQSIIERKVAHTLIQLSQCKEELKEKEKDIEYLKEEIQRMIEKEKKNKEINSKINTFKLKNQNKNGEEIRQRKNSELERMKDPSYQLLKEKDIQIEENYKKITQLKQTLQEITNFEINSKNELNDELNHLKQVFNTLEAKYEQLNQEADEFNNQIPLENFPKLGYQFQITNNILQKQDGKPQVKVPKVTSFDIKVIAHEIKLRLTLKAIPIVEAVKKLFSQEVRKNSHVTIDEMRERLQMSPFSIKVYDEALLFARYLVEDNQEEFLYLDLNRSSNYRVIRSIFKTSIGQINIIDEETEKIKWKQLSLKITQFQQGLQETSNMYSKTGILSSEYVQRCLEETLNEIDQEEIDYVLMRMFEATNNYKRLNMELMFEIFNVNNWKSRSQRKELYQVYLEDGVQIDDEIDRFPTEINNSMMSNQNENEVSPNNLNNMIIPLSQFKYL
;
A
#
# COMPACT_ATOMS: atom_id res chain seq x y z
N MET A 1 42.64 18.78 52.16
CA MET A 1 41.99 17.72 52.94
C MET A 1 41.84 16.49 52.04
N ASN A 2 42.45 15.38 52.46
CA ASN A 2 42.40 13.97 51.98
C ASN A 2 42.78 13.69 50.50
N SER A 3 44.03 13.32 50.11
CA SER A 3 44.75 12.00 50.18
C SER A 3 43.89 10.80 49.72
N SER A 4 44.23 9.96 48.71
CA SER A 4 45.45 9.15 48.45
C SER A 4 45.30 8.48 47.04
N THR A 5 46.27 8.45 46.12
CA THR A 5 47.45 7.56 45.89
C THR A 5 47.16 6.11 45.40
N ILE A 6 48.00 5.62 44.44
CA ILE A 6 48.34 4.21 44.05
C ILE A 6 47.50 3.61 42.86
N ASN A 7 48.00 2.94 41.79
CA ASN A 7 49.32 2.45 41.35
C ASN A 7 49.46 2.28 39.81
N ARG A 8 50.71 2.27 39.34
CA ARG A 8 51.21 1.80 38.01
C ARG A 8 51.53 0.30 38.03
N SER A 9 51.33 -0.39 36.90
CA SER A 9 52.11 -1.51 36.31
C SER A 9 51.24 -2.15 35.21
N GLN A 10 51.68 -2.76 34.11
CA GLN A 10 52.98 -3.22 33.63
C GLN A 10 52.87 -3.44 32.10
N TYR A 11 53.97 -3.21 31.38
CA TYR A 11 54.12 -3.53 29.96
C TYR A 11 54.26 -5.05 29.74
N GLY A 12 53.67 -5.56 28.66
CA GLY A 12 53.91 -6.91 28.13
C GLY A 12 54.07 -6.87 26.61
N ASN A 13 55.32 -6.88 26.15
CA ASN A 13 55.71 -7.16 24.76
C ASN A 13 55.53 -8.66 24.47
N LEU A 14 54.95 -9.01 23.33
CA LEU A 14 55.13 -10.34 22.72
C LEU A 14 55.17 -10.21 21.20
N SER A 15 56.38 -10.32 20.66
CA SER A 15 56.71 -10.54 19.26
C SER A 15 56.68 -12.03 18.95
N ILE A 16 55.98 -12.51 17.91
CA ILE A 16 56.32 -13.78 17.24
C ILE A 16 56.05 -13.69 15.72
N GLN A 17 57.17 -13.63 15.00
CA GLN A 17 57.56 -14.36 13.79
C GLN A 17 56.51 -14.81 12.74
N SER A 18 56.78 -14.31 11.54
CA SER A 18 56.51 -14.91 10.23
C SER A 18 57.09 -16.32 10.07
N ASN A 19 56.30 -17.24 9.52
CA ASN A 19 56.80 -18.34 8.69
C ASN A 19 55.74 -18.70 7.65
N GLY A 20 56.13 -18.63 6.38
CA GLY A 20 55.37 -19.18 5.27
C GLY A 20 55.58 -20.69 5.14
N LEU A 21 54.69 -21.34 4.38
CA LEU A 21 55.03 -22.18 3.21
C LEU A 21 53.84 -23.06 2.79
N LYS A 22 53.65 -23.09 1.46
CA LYS A 22 53.32 -24.24 0.59
C LYS A 22 51.90 -24.82 0.58
N ASN A 23 51.22 -24.49 -0.53
CA ASN A 23 50.62 -25.40 -1.50
C ASN A 23 50.85 -26.91 -1.28
N ARG A 24 49.77 -27.69 -1.14
CA ARG A 24 49.33 -28.68 -2.15
C ARG A 24 47.95 -29.28 -1.81
N PRO A 25 47.18 -29.73 -2.82
CA PRO A 25 45.84 -30.29 -2.70
C PRO A 25 45.89 -31.82 -2.61
N LEU A 26 44.75 -32.45 -2.24
CA LEU A 26 44.30 -33.85 -2.40
C LEU A 26 43.28 -34.08 -1.26
N SER A 27 42.21 -34.86 -1.34
CA SER A 27 41.57 -35.67 -2.36
C SER A 27 40.22 -36.09 -1.79
N ALA A 28 39.32 -36.55 -2.65
CA ALA A 28 38.08 -37.20 -2.28
C ALA A 28 38.30 -38.37 -1.30
N ALA A 29 37.42 -38.47 -0.30
CA ALA A 29 37.20 -39.70 0.46
C ALA A 29 35.72 -39.87 0.75
N THR A 30 35.15 -40.84 0.05
CA THR A 30 33.89 -41.53 0.27
C THR A 30 33.83 -42.09 1.70
N PHE A 31 32.74 -41.84 2.43
CA PHE A 31 32.42 -42.65 3.61
C PHE A 31 30.96 -43.07 3.60
N LYS A 32 30.76 -44.39 3.50
CA LYS A 32 29.47 -45.09 3.61
C LYS A 32 29.09 -45.25 5.09
N GLY A 33 27.83 -44.93 5.36
CA GLY A 33 26.85 -45.61 6.24
C GLY A 33 27.26 -46.18 7.60
N ILE A 34 26.58 -45.72 8.64
CA ILE A 34 26.23 -46.53 9.83
C ILE A 34 24.76 -46.22 10.24
N TYR A 35 24.05 -47.29 10.57
CA TYR A 35 22.63 -47.41 10.94
C TYR A 35 22.28 -46.89 12.35
N SER A 36 20.96 -46.72 12.56
CA SER A 36 20.21 -46.81 13.84
C SER A 36 20.18 -45.49 14.66
N LYS A 37 19.11 -45.04 15.33
CA LYS A 37 17.95 -45.68 16.00
C LYS A 37 16.76 -44.69 16.03
N LYS A 38 15.53 -45.23 16.03
CA LYS A 38 14.29 -44.55 16.49
C LYS A 38 14.29 -44.36 18.02
N PRO A 39 13.54 -43.37 18.53
CA PRO A 39 12.61 -43.62 19.64
C PRO A 39 11.22 -43.03 19.30
N LYS A 40 10.12 -43.80 19.36
CA LYS A 40 9.34 -44.29 20.51
C LYS A 40 8.62 -43.20 21.31
N ASP A 41 7.31 -43.36 21.31
CA ASP A 41 6.25 -42.59 21.93
C ASP A 41 6.40 -42.45 23.46
N SER A 42 5.98 -41.30 23.99
CA SER A 42 5.65 -41.14 25.40
C SER A 42 4.36 -40.32 25.54
N LYS A 43 3.27 -41.03 25.81
CA LYS A 43 2.06 -40.50 26.46
C LYS A 43 2.39 -40.19 27.91
N LEU A 44 1.92 -39.05 28.43
CA LEU A 44 1.87 -38.78 29.86
C LEU A 44 0.47 -38.27 30.25
N ASN A 45 -0.21 -39.11 31.01
CA ASN A 45 -1.32 -38.78 31.91
C ASN A 45 -0.82 -37.88 33.04
N ILE A 46 -1.62 -36.91 33.46
CA ILE A 46 -1.53 -36.33 34.80
C ILE A 46 -2.95 -36.18 35.35
N ASP A 47 -3.27 -37.01 36.34
CA ASP A 47 -4.37 -36.82 37.27
C ASP A 47 -3.81 -36.68 38.69
N SER A 48 -4.35 -35.70 39.41
CA SER A 48 -4.54 -35.60 40.86
C SER A 48 -3.33 -35.44 41.81
N PHE A 49 -3.40 -34.38 42.64
CA PHE A 49 -3.14 -34.32 44.10
C PHE A 49 -3.62 -32.93 44.58
N MET A 50 -4.84 -32.79 45.13
CA MET A 50 -5.24 -32.80 46.55
C MET A 50 -4.60 -31.73 47.48
N ASN A 51 -5.43 -30.74 47.82
CA ASN A 51 -5.82 -30.21 49.16
C ASN A 51 -4.76 -29.77 50.20
N THR A 52 -4.97 -28.57 50.80
CA THR A 52 -5.63 -28.42 52.14
C THR A 52 -5.87 -26.95 52.58
N HIS A 53 -7.11 -26.69 53.06
CA HIS A 53 -7.57 -25.87 54.21
C HIS A 53 -7.43 -24.32 54.20
N ALA A 54 -8.31 -23.48 54.77
CA ALA A 54 -9.55 -23.53 55.58
C ALA A 54 -10.25 -22.14 55.37
N GLY A 55 -11.54 -21.86 55.51
CA GLY A 55 -12.58 -22.30 56.44
C GLY A 55 -13.12 -21.06 57.19
N SER A 56 -14.35 -20.62 56.93
CA SER A 56 -15.19 -19.91 57.91
C SER A 56 -16.65 -19.83 57.45
N ILE A 57 -17.52 -20.29 58.32
CA ILE A 57 -18.98 -20.34 58.23
C ILE A 57 -19.50 -19.31 59.25
N ILE A 58 -20.39 -18.40 58.84
CA ILE A 58 -21.33 -17.74 59.76
C ILE A 58 -22.74 -17.73 59.13
N ASN A 59 -23.68 -18.11 60.00
CA ASN A 59 -25.10 -18.36 59.82
C ASN A 59 -25.94 -17.11 59.46
N PRO A 60 -27.15 -17.29 58.89
CA PRO A 60 -28.13 -16.24 58.68
C PRO A 60 -29.16 -16.17 59.83
N ASN A 61 -29.49 -14.98 60.32
CA ASN A 61 -30.84 -14.59 60.74
C ASN A 61 -30.92 -13.15 61.29
N SER A 62 -32.11 -12.57 61.08
CA SER A 62 -32.70 -11.33 61.61
C SER A 62 -32.19 -9.99 61.06
N LEU A 63 -33.06 -9.30 60.31
CA LEU A 63 -33.88 -8.20 60.85
C LEU A 63 -34.87 -7.72 59.78
N ASN A 64 -36.15 -7.78 60.13
CA ASN A 64 -37.19 -6.92 59.59
C ASN A 64 -36.82 -5.46 59.91
N ASP A 65 -37.11 -4.53 59.01
CA ASP A 65 -37.88 -3.33 59.34
C ASP A 65 -38.29 -2.55 58.09
N ASP A 66 -39.44 -1.91 58.24
CA ASP A 66 -40.28 -1.20 57.28
C ASP A 66 -39.57 -0.11 56.45
N GLN A 67 -40.01 0.05 55.19
CA GLN A 67 -40.44 1.36 54.66
C GLN A 67 -41.17 1.25 53.32
N SER A 68 -42.49 1.42 53.38
CA SER A 68 -43.40 1.70 52.28
C SER A 68 -43.39 3.19 51.95
N VAL A 69 -42.84 3.64 50.81
CA VAL A 69 -43.12 5.00 50.27
C VAL A 69 -43.02 5.03 48.73
N ASN A 70 -44.16 5.36 48.10
CA ASN A 70 -44.41 5.99 46.78
C ASN A 70 -43.77 5.43 45.49
N GLN A 71 -44.56 4.65 44.73
CA GLN A 71 -44.31 4.30 43.33
C GLN A 71 -45.20 5.05 42.31
N ASP A 72 -45.98 6.06 42.72
CA ASP A 72 -46.96 6.71 41.83
C ASP A 72 -46.45 7.98 41.10
N THR A 73 -45.24 8.47 41.39
CA THR A 73 -44.70 9.67 40.70
C THR A 73 -43.91 9.39 39.43
N ASP A 74 -43.47 8.14 39.18
CA ASP A 74 -42.66 7.80 37.99
C ASP A 74 -43.47 7.39 36.75
N ARG A 75 -44.79 7.18 36.88
CA ARG A 75 -45.66 6.91 35.73
C ARG A 75 -46.08 8.15 34.95
N PHE A 76 -46.00 9.35 35.53
CA PHE A 76 -46.42 10.58 34.86
C PHE A 76 -45.37 11.20 33.92
N ASN A 77 -44.09 10.83 34.05
CA ASN A 77 -43.01 11.45 33.26
C ASN A 77 -42.69 10.72 31.94
N ARG A 78 -43.16 9.47 31.74
CA ARG A 78 -42.93 8.72 30.49
C ARG A 78 -43.86 9.11 29.34
N ASN A 79 -45.02 9.71 29.64
CA ASN A 79 -45.98 10.11 28.61
C ASN A 79 -45.60 11.42 27.87
N ASN A 80 -44.80 12.30 28.48
CA ASN A 80 -44.36 13.53 27.82
C ASN A 80 -43.23 13.30 26.81
N VAL A 81 -42.35 12.32 27.03
CA VAL A 81 -41.25 11.98 26.12
C VAL A 81 -41.77 11.37 24.81
N TYR A 82 -42.83 10.55 24.87
CA TYR A 82 -43.49 10.02 23.68
C TYR A 82 -44.14 11.11 22.82
N HIS A 83 -44.63 12.19 23.43
CA HIS A 83 -45.31 13.25 22.70
C HIS A 83 -44.34 14.18 21.94
N GLU A 84 -43.10 14.34 22.40
CA GLU A 84 -42.06 15.08 21.69
C GLU A 84 -41.44 14.30 20.52
N ILE A 85 -41.27 12.97 20.66
CA ILE A 85 -40.72 12.12 19.60
C ILE A 85 -41.68 12.02 18.39
N VAL A 86 -42.99 12.08 18.62
CA VAL A 86 -43.99 12.06 17.54
C VAL A 86 -44.06 13.39 16.78
N LYS A 87 -43.74 14.53 17.41
CA LYS A 87 -43.73 15.85 16.76
C LYS A 87 -42.52 16.12 15.85
N LYS A 88 -41.42 15.36 16.00
CA LYS A 88 -40.19 15.51 15.18
C LYS A 88 -40.10 14.54 13.99
N ARG A 89 -41.15 13.78 13.67
CA ARG A 89 -41.15 12.96 12.45
C ARG A 89 -41.21 13.87 11.22
N PRO A 90 -40.27 13.74 10.26
CA PRO A 90 -40.34 14.49 9.01
C PRO A 90 -41.67 14.15 8.34
N GLN A 91 -42.48 15.18 8.05
CA GLN A 91 -43.67 15.02 7.24
C GLN A 91 -43.21 14.61 5.86
N ILE A 92 -43.29 13.31 5.56
CA ILE A 92 -43.00 12.75 4.25
C ILE A 92 -43.95 13.46 3.29
N ALA A 93 -43.39 14.32 2.43
CA ALA A 93 -44.12 14.92 1.33
C ALA A 93 -44.77 13.77 0.55
N LYS A 94 -46.09 13.85 0.35
CA LYS A 94 -46.80 12.89 -0.51
C LYS A 94 -46.26 13.09 -1.94
N VAL A 95 -45.22 12.35 -2.29
CA VAL A 95 -44.74 12.30 -3.67
C VAL A 95 -45.83 11.60 -4.47
N ASP A 96 -46.20 12.22 -5.57
CA ASP A 96 -47.29 11.76 -6.42
C ASP A 96 -46.93 10.39 -7.03
N LYS A 97 -47.81 9.42 -6.91
CA LYS A 97 -47.54 8.03 -7.36
C LYS A 97 -47.31 7.96 -8.86
N GLU A 98 -47.94 8.86 -9.59
CA GLU A 98 -47.81 8.99 -11.03
C GLU A 98 -46.41 9.47 -11.42
N LYS A 99 -45.82 10.39 -10.65
CA LYS A 99 -44.43 10.84 -10.85
C LYS A 99 -43.41 9.74 -10.58
N LEU A 100 -43.60 8.94 -9.53
CA LEU A 100 -42.70 7.80 -9.23
C LEU A 100 -42.77 6.73 -10.33
N TYR A 101 -43.97 6.49 -10.88
CA TYR A 101 -44.14 5.57 -11.99
C TYR A 101 -43.50 6.10 -13.29
N GLU A 102 -43.64 7.39 -13.59
CA GLU A 102 -42.96 8.04 -14.70
C GLU A 102 -41.42 7.97 -14.55
N GLU A 103 -40.91 8.21 -13.35
CA GLU A 103 -39.47 8.13 -13.05
C GLU A 103 -38.94 6.70 -13.21
N SER A 104 -39.71 5.69 -12.76
CA SER A 104 -39.39 4.28 -12.98
C SER A 104 -39.37 3.90 -14.46
N ILE A 105 -40.32 4.39 -15.26
CA ILE A 105 -40.32 4.18 -16.72
C ILE A 105 -39.11 4.86 -17.38
N GLN A 106 -38.76 6.08 -16.96
CA GLN A 106 -37.59 6.80 -17.49
C GLN A 106 -36.29 6.06 -17.16
N LEU A 107 -36.14 5.58 -15.93
CA LEU A 107 -34.99 4.77 -15.50
C LEU A 107 -34.90 3.46 -16.29
N ASN A 108 -36.01 2.75 -16.49
CA ASN A 108 -36.03 1.52 -17.29
C ASN A 108 -35.62 1.78 -18.76
N ARG A 109 -36.08 2.88 -19.35
CA ARG A 109 -35.64 3.29 -20.70
C ARG A 109 -34.15 3.62 -20.75
N GLN A 110 -33.59 4.23 -19.70
CA GLN A 110 -32.15 4.47 -19.59
C GLN A 110 -31.37 3.16 -19.50
N VAL A 111 -31.84 2.19 -18.71
CA VAL A 111 -31.23 0.86 -18.62
C VAL A 111 -31.25 0.13 -19.97
N GLU A 112 -32.37 0.19 -20.69
CA GLU A 112 -32.47 -0.42 -22.03
C GLU A 112 -31.52 0.24 -23.03
N LYS A 113 -31.39 1.58 -22.97
CA LYS A 113 -30.43 2.32 -23.79
C LYS A 113 -29.00 1.90 -23.49
N LEU A 114 -28.60 1.85 -22.20
CA LEU A 114 -27.27 1.42 -21.79
C LEU A 114 -26.95 -0.01 -22.22
N ARG A 115 -27.92 -0.94 -22.13
CA ARG A 115 -27.75 -2.31 -22.63
C ARG A 115 -27.51 -2.36 -24.14
N ASN A 116 -28.24 -1.54 -24.91
CA ASN A 116 -28.04 -1.46 -26.35
C ASN A 116 -26.67 -0.86 -26.71
N ASP A 117 -26.24 0.17 -26.00
CA ASP A 117 -24.93 0.80 -26.17
C ASP A 117 -23.80 -0.19 -25.83
N GLN A 118 -23.94 -0.98 -24.75
CA GLN A 118 -23.02 -2.06 -24.39
C GLN A 118 -22.92 -3.12 -25.50
N GLN A 119 -24.05 -3.54 -26.09
CA GLN A 119 -24.04 -4.49 -27.20
C GLN A 119 -23.37 -3.92 -28.45
N GLN A 120 -23.51 -2.63 -28.74
CA GLN A 120 -22.82 -1.97 -29.84
C GLN A 120 -21.31 -1.89 -29.60
N LEU A 121 -20.90 -1.50 -28.39
CA LEU A 121 -19.49 -1.46 -27.97
C LEU A 121 -18.83 -2.84 -28.07
N LEU A 122 -19.53 -3.91 -27.70
CA LEU A 122 -19.03 -5.29 -27.85
C LEU A 122 -18.82 -5.68 -29.32
N LYS A 123 -19.74 -5.32 -30.22
CA LYS A 123 -19.59 -5.56 -31.66
C LYS A 123 -18.42 -4.76 -32.25
N GLU A 124 -18.26 -3.52 -31.83
CA GLU A 124 -17.11 -2.68 -32.23
C GLU A 124 -15.78 -3.26 -31.72
N LEU A 125 -15.72 -3.69 -30.46
CA LEU A 125 -14.56 -4.34 -29.88
C LEU A 125 -14.15 -5.58 -30.70
N GLN A 126 -15.12 -6.44 -31.04
CA GLN A 126 -14.88 -7.62 -31.85
C GLN A 126 -14.37 -7.26 -33.26
N ARG A 127 -14.94 -6.21 -33.89
CA ARG A 127 -14.46 -5.70 -35.18
C ARG A 127 -13.00 -5.26 -35.10
N VAL A 128 -12.64 -4.49 -34.08
CA VAL A 128 -11.28 -3.97 -33.88
C VAL A 128 -10.28 -5.09 -33.58
N GLU A 129 -10.65 -6.09 -32.78
CA GLU A 129 -9.80 -7.26 -32.54
C GLU A 129 -9.53 -8.06 -33.83
N ASN A 130 -10.54 -8.21 -34.69
CA ASN A 130 -10.36 -8.86 -36.00
C ASN A 130 -9.43 -8.07 -36.94
N GLU A 131 -9.55 -6.74 -36.98
CA GLU A 131 -8.65 -5.88 -37.76
C GLU A 131 -7.20 -5.97 -37.26
N LYS A 132 -7.01 -5.95 -35.93
CA LYS A 132 -5.69 -6.15 -35.31
C LYS A 132 -5.07 -7.47 -35.75
N ILE A 133 -5.81 -8.58 -35.73
CA ILE A 133 -5.31 -9.89 -36.17
C ILE A 133 -4.92 -9.85 -37.66
N LYS A 134 -5.73 -9.20 -38.50
CA LYS A 134 -5.43 -9.05 -39.94
C LYS A 134 -4.11 -8.30 -40.17
N TYR A 135 -3.88 -7.21 -39.44
CA TYR A 135 -2.63 -6.44 -39.56
C TYR A 135 -1.42 -7.19 -39.00
N GLN A 136 -1.57 -7.96 -37.92
CA GLN A 136 -0.48 -8.80 -37.40
C GLN A 136 -0.03 -9.85 -38.41
N LYS A 137 -0.97 -10.47 -39.13
CA LYS A 137 -0.66 -11.40 -40.23
C LYS A 137 0.12 -10.70 -41.35
N LEU A 138 -0.36 -9.53 -41.78
CA LEU A 138 0.29 -8.75 -42.85
C LEU A 138 1.72 -8.34 -42.48
N ILE A 139 1.95 -7.90 -41.23
CA ILE A 139 3.29 -7.60 -40.74
C ILE A 139 4.19 -8.82 -40.78
N SER A 140 3.69 -9.98 -40.32
CA SER A 140 4.46 -11.22 -40.33
C SER A 140 4.86 -11.63 -41.75
N GLU A 141 3.97 -11.47 -42.74
CA GLU A 141 4.25 -11.73 -44.15
C GLU A 141 5.34 -10.80 -44.70
N VAL A 142 5.28 -9.50 -44.39
CA VAL A 142 6.28 -8.51 -44.83
C VAL A 142 7.63 -8.74 -44.15
N GLU A 143 7.65 -9.02 -42.83
CA GLU A 143 8.88 -9.35 -42.10
C GLU A 143 9.55 -10.60 -42.68
N THR A 144 8.77 -11.65 -42.97
CA THR A 144 9.27 -12.87 -43.60
C THR A 144 9.85 -12.59 -45.00
N TYR A 145 9.23 -11.69 -45.78
CA TYR A 145 9.73 -11.29 -47.09
C TYR A 145 11.04 -10.50 -47.01
N VAL A 146 11.12 -9.53 -46.07
CA VAL A 146 12.33 -8.73 -45.84
C VAL A 146 13.49 -9.59 -45.38
N ASP A 147 13.25 -10.52 -44.45
CA ASP A 147 14.29 -11.42 -43.94
C ASP A 147 14.77 -12.41 -44.98
N LYS A 148 13.89 -12.93 -45.85
CA LYS A 148 14.30 -13.76 -47.02
C LYS A 148 15.21 -13.02 -48.00
N LYS A 149 15.16 -11.69 -48.02
CA LYS A 149 15.95 -10.85 -48.94
C LYS A 149 17.21 -10.26 -48.29
N LYS A 150 17.36 -10.31 -46.96
CA LYS A 150 18.62 -9.93 -46.28
C LYS A 150 19.75 -10.85 -46.74
N GLY A 151 20.72 -10.30 -47.49
CA GLY A 151 21.95 -10.98 -47.90
C GLY A 151 22.11 -11.22 -49.41
N GLN A 152 21.08 -11.01 -50.23
CA GLN A 152 21.24 -10.99 -51.69
C GLN A 152 21.69 -9.60 -52.14
N LYS A 153 22.50 -9.48 -53.21
CA LYS A 153 22.80 -8.18 -53.85
C LYS A 153 21.52 -7.66 -54.49
N ILE A 154 20.74 -6.93 -53.70
CA ILE A 154 19.45 -6.35 -54.07
C ILE A 154 19.69 -5.22 -55.08
N SER A 155 18.99 -5.25 -56.22
CA SER A 155 19.10 -4.17 -57.21
C SER A 155 18.51 -2.86 -56.66
N LEU A 156 18.92 -1.71 -57.18
CA LEU A 156 18.43 -0.38 -56.74
C LEU A 156 16.89 -0.26 -56.72
N LYS A 157 16.19 -0.91 -57.65
CA LYS A 157 14.72 -0.95 -57.67
C LYS A 157 14.13 -1.78 -56.53
N GLU A 158 14.78 -2.89 -56.18
CA GLU A 158 14.36 -3.74 -55.07
C GLU A 158 14.71 -3.12 -53.71
N SER A 159 15.77 -2.30 -53.64
CA SER A 159 16.11 -1.51 -52.44
C SER A 159 15.01 -0.48 -52.12
N TRP A 160 14.49 0.19 -53.15
CA TRP A 160 13.37 1.12 -53.01
C TRP A 160 12.07 0.41 -52.57
N LEU A 161 11.82 -0.80 -53.10
CA LEU A 161 10.71 -1.64 -52.66
C LEU A 161 10.86 -2.04 -51.18
N VAL A 162 12.06 -2.41 -50.73
CA VAL A 162 12.33 -2.74 -49.31
C VAL A 162 12.13 -1.53 -48.41
N ILE A 163 12.54 -0.33 -48.83
CA ILE A 163 12.30 0.91 -48.09
C ILE A 163 10.79 1.20 -47.99
N ASN A 164 10.06 1.02 -49.10
CA ASN A 164 8.61 1.26 -49.12
C ASN A 164 7.86 0.23 -48.25
N LEU A 165 8.27 -1.05 -48.29
CA LEU A 165 7.74 -2.10 -47.42
C LEU A 165 8.05 -1.85 -45.94
N LYS A 166 9.25 -1.36 -45.61
CA LYS A 166 9.58 -0.94 -44.24
C LYS A 166 8.69 0.22 -43.76
N LYS A 167 8.42 1.20 -44.63
CA LYS A 167 7.50 2.30 -44.32
C LYS A 167 6.07 1.81 -44.13
N GLN A 168 5.59 0.92 -44.99
CA GLN A 168 4.28 0.28 -44.82
C GLN A 168 4.19 -0.54 -43.52
N LEU A 169 5.26 -1.27 -43.17
CA LEU A 169 5.35 -2.04 -41.94
C LEU A 169 5.30 -1.13 -40.71
N GLN A 170 5.98 0.02 -40.75
CA GLN A 170 5.90 1.02 -39.68
C GLN A 170 4.48 1.59 -39.54
N ASN A 171 3.83 1.95 -40.65
CA ASN A 171 2.44 2.43 -40.63
C ASN A 171 1.49 1.39 -40.04
N LEU A 172 1.65 0.11 -40.42
CA LEU A 172 0.85 -1.00 -39.88
C LEU A 172 1.09 -1.24 -38.38
N LYS A 173 2.32 -1.05 -37.90
CA LYS A 173 2.64 -1.12 -36.46
C LYS A 173 1.94 -0.01 -35.68
N ASN A 174 1.92 1.20 -36.23
CA ASN A 174 1.22 2.33 -35.64
C ASN A 174 -0.30 2.11 -35.61
N ASP A 175 -0.89 1.58 -36.68
CA ASP A 175 -2.32 1.24 -36.73
C ASP A 175 -2.70 0.18 -35.69
N ILE A 176 -1.87 -0.85 -35.49
CA ILE A 176 -2.09 -1.86 -34.43
C ILE A 176 -2.04 -1.22 -33.04
N GLN A 177 -1.12 -0.28 -32.82
CA GLN A 177 -0.99 0.40 -31.54
C GLN A 177 -2.22 1.27 -31.25
N TYR A 178 -2.69 2.02 -32.24
CA TYR A 178 -3.95 2.76 -32.16
C TYR A 178 -5.15 1.84 -31.90
N LYS A 179 -5.27 0.72 -32.61
CA LYS A 179 -6.36 -0.24 -32.38
C LYS A 179 -6.27 -0.91 -31.00
N LYS A 180 -5.06 -1.10 -30.45
CA LYS A 180 -4.87 -1.59 -29.08
C LYS A 180 -5.32 -0.57 -28.04
N SER A 181 -5.07 0.73 -28.22
CA SER A 181 -5.57 1.76 -27.30
C SER A 181 -7.09 1.80 -27.32
N VAL A 182 -7.70 1.76 -28.51
CA VAL A 182 -9.17 1.68 -28.66
C VAL A 182 -9.75 0.46 -27.92
N VAL A 183 -9.10 -0.72 -27.98
CA VAL A 183 -9.55 -1.91 -27.22
C VAL A 183 -9.43 -1.70 -25.70
N ILE A 184 -8.39 -1.01 -25.23
CA ILE A 184 -8.21 -0.72 -23.80
C ILE A 184 -9.28 0.26 -23.32
N ASP A 185 -9.58 1.28 -24.12
CA ASP A 185 -10.60 2.28 -23.81
C ASP A 185 -11.99 1.63 -23.78
N LEU A 186 -12.32 0.81 -24.78
CA LEU A 186 -13.56 0.02 -24.84
C LEU A 186 -13.67 -1.03 -23.71
N LYS A 187 -12.55 -1.53 -23.16
CA LYS A 187 -12.53 -2.48 -22.03
C LYS A 187 -12.59 -1.81 -20.66
N ARG A 188 -12.35 -0.49 -20.55
CA ARG A 188 -12.46 0.25 -19.29
C ARG A 188 -13.89 0.70 -18.98
N ASP A 189 -14.72 0.91 -19.99
CA ASP A 189 -16.12 1.34 -19.84
C ASP A 189 -17.14 0.31 -19.24
N PRO A 190 -16.93 -1.02 -19.31
CA PRO A 190 -17.82 -2.01 -18.68
C PRO A 190 -17.89 -1.88 -17.16
N PHE A 191 -16.81 -1.44 -16.50
CA PHE A 191 -16.76 -1.32 -15.04
C PHE A 191 -17.51 -0.07 -14.55
N THR A 192 -17.42 1.03 -15.31
CA THR A 192 -18.23 2.24 -15.10
C THR A 192 -19.70 1.97 -15.35
N THR A 193 -20.02 1.22 -16.41
CA THR A 193 -21.41 0.82 -16.70
C THR A 193 -21.94 -0.12 -15.62
N GLN A 194 -21.15 -1.10 -15.16
CA GLN A 194 -21.55 -2.04 -14.11
C GLN A 194 -21.72 -1.38 -12.74
N LYS A 195 -20.88 -0.38 -12.41
CA LYS A 195 -21.05 0.44 -11.20
C LYS A 195 -22.32 1.30 -11.27
N GLN A 196 -22.58 1.94 -12.41
CA GLN A 196 -23.79 2.74 -12.61
C GLN A 196 -25.05 1.87 -12.59
N GLU A 197 -25.00 0.67 -13.19
CA GLU A 197 -26.05 -0.33 -13.08
C GLU A 197 -26.30 -0.72 -11.62
N HIS A 198 -25.25 -0.99 -10.84
CA HIS A 198 -25.39 -1.28 -9.40
C HIS A 198 -25.99 -0.12 -8.61
N GLU A 199 -25.57 1.12 -8.84
CA GLU A 199 -26.15 2.30 -8.19
C GLU A 199 -27.64 2.47 -8.55
N ILE A 200 -28.01 2.20 -9.81
CA ILE A 200 -29.42 2.21 -10.26
C ILE A 200 -30.20 1.07 -9.58
N PHE A 201 -29.64 -0.15 -9.51
CA PHE A 201 -30.29 -1.26 -8.83
C PHE A 201 -30.55 -0.96 -7.35
N VAL A 202 -29.56 -0.40 -6.64
CA VAL A 202 -29.72 0.00 -5.23
C VAL A 202 -30.87 0.99 -5.06
N LYS A 203 -30.96 2.00 -5.94
CA LYS A 203 -32.08 2.97 -5.91
C LYS A 203 -33.43 2.32 -6.17
N VAL A 204 -33.54 1.47 -7.19
CA VAL A 204 -34.78 0.75 -7.52
C VAL A 204 -35.23 -0.13 -6.35
N TYR A 205 -34.30 -0.84 -5.69
CA TYR A 205 -34.65 -1.69 -4.55
C TYR A 205 -35.05 -0.89 -3.31
N GLN A 206 -34.41 0.25 -3.04
CA GLN A 206 -34.83 1.16 -1.97
C GLN A 206 -36.26 1.66 -2.20
N GLU A 207 -36.59 1.98 -3.44
CA GLU A 207 -37.92 2.46 -3.82
C GLU A 207 -38.99 1.35 -3.70
N ILE A 208 -38.68 0.13 -4.12
CA ILE A 208 -39.55 -1.05 -3.93
C ILE A 208 -39.76 -1.32 -2.44
N ALA A 209 -38.72 -1.25 -1.62
CA ALA A 209 -38.82 -1.45 -0.17
C ALA A 209 -39.74 -0.39 0.47
N GLU A 210 -39.65 0.86 0.04
CA GLU A 210 -40.54 1.92 0.54
C GLU A 210 -42.00 1.70 0.08
N GLN A 211 -42.22 1.25 -1.16
CA GLN A 211 -43.56 0.88 -1.64
C GLN A 211 -44.19 -0.25 -0.80
N TYR A 212 -43.42 -1.30 -0.50
CA TYR A 212 -43.89 -2.39 0.38
C TYR A 212 -44.21 -1.86 1.77
N ARG A 213 -43.33 -1.05 2.37
CA ARG A 213 -43.55 -0.43 3.68
C ARG A 213 -44.82 0.42 3.71
N VAL A 214 -45.11 1.17 2.64
CA VAL A 214 -46.37 1.93 2.51
C VAL A 214 -47.58 0.99 2.39
N LYS A 215 -47.49 -0.07 1.58
CA LYS A 215 -48.55 -1.07 1.41
C LYS A 215 -48.87 -1.81 2.72
N THR A 216 -47.85 -2.20 3.49
CA THR A 216 -48.02 -2.83 4.81
C THR A 216 -48.75 -1.89 5.77
N LYS A 217 -48.37 -0.60 5.81
CA LYS A 217 -49.09 0.41 6.61
C LYS A 217 -50.55 0.60 6.17
N GLN A 218 -50.85 0.47 4.87
CA GLN A 218 -52.23 0.55 4.37
C GLN A 218 -53.05 -0.68 4.77
N LEU A 219 -52.49 -1.88 4.64
CA LEU A 219 -53.14 -3.13 5.07
C LEU A 219 -53.38 -3.14 6.58
N GLN A 220 -52.41 -2.68 7.37
CA GLN A 220 -52.59 -2.48 8.82
C GLN A 220 -53.75 -1.52 9.12
N LYS A 221 -53.85 -0.38 8.41
CA LYS A 221 -54.99 0.55 8.57
C LYS A 221 -56.33 -0.07 8.16
N GLN A 222 -56.38 -0.81 7.06
CA GLN A 222 -57.60 -1.47 6.61
C GLN A 222 -58.05 -2.57 7.58
N ASN A 223 -57.10 -3.35 8.12
CA ASN A 223 -57.40 -4.36 9.13
C ASN A 223 -57.90 -3.70 10.43
N SER A 224 -57.26 -2.63 10.88
CA SER A 224 -57.75 -1.85 12.03
C SER A 224 -59.17 -1.31 11.79
N GLN A 225 -59.47 -0.81 10.59
CA GLN A 225 -60.80 -0.31 10.21
C GLN A 225 -61.86 -1.42 10.18
N LYS A 226 -61.54 -2.60 9.62
CA LYS A 226 -62.43 -3.77 9.63
C LYS A 226 -62.72 -4.26 11.05
N VAL A 227 -61.72 -4.25 11.92
CA VAL A 227 -61.88 -4.60 13.34
C VAL A 227 -62.77 -3.58 14.08
N THR A 228 -62.69 -2.28 13.76
CA THR A 228 -63.64 -1.30 14.31
C THR A 228 -65.05 -1.42 13.73
N ASN A 229 -65.21 -1.66 12.42
CA ASN A 229 -66.55 -1.76 11.82
C ASN A 229 -67.29 -3.04 12.27
N ASN A 230 -66.60 -4.17 12.40
CA ASN A 230 -67.21 -5.40 12.92
C ASN A 230 -67.60 -5.32 14.41
N LYS A 231 -67.07 -4.34 15.17
CA LYS A 231 -67.51 -4.06 16.53
C LYS A 231 -68.78 -3.20 16.59
N VAL A 232 -69.12 -2.50 15.51
CA VAL A 232 -70.31 -1.63 15.44
C VAL A 232 -71.53 -2.42 14.94
N ASP A 233 -71.34 -3.37 14.03
CA ASP A 233 -72.47 -4.16 13.47
C ASP A 233 -72.90 -5.36 14.34
N ASN A 234 -72.06 -5.82 15.28
CA ASN A 234 -72.40 -6.91 16.21
C ASN A 234 -73.08 -6.46 17.52
N ALA A 235 -73.52 -5.19 17.60
CA ALA A 235 -74.32 -4.70 18.72
C ALA A 235 -75.84 -4.98 18.56
N THR A 236 -76.27 -5.49 17.41
CA THR A 236 -77.68 -5.79 17.11
C THR A 236 -77.79 -6.99 16.18
N ASP A 237 -77.55 -8.20 16.68
CA ASP A 237 -78.54 -9.27 16.60
C ASP A 237 -78.03 -10.56 17.26
N ASN A 238 -78.96 -11.21 17.95
CA ASN A 238 -78.72 -12.39 18.77
C ASN A 238 -78.64 -13.67 17.91
N ASN A 239 -77.76 -14.55 18.40
CA ASN A 239 -77.81 -16.01 18.38
C ASN A 239 -77.41 -16.79 17.11
N GLN A 240 -76.42 -17.66 17.38
CA GLN A 240 -76.20 -18.99 16.81
C GLN A 240 -75.66 -19.06 15.37
N GLU A 241 -74.37 -18.76 15.21
CA GLU A 241 -73.44 -19.48 14.30
C GLU A 241 -72.00 -18.96 14.56
N ALA A 242 -71.43 -19.32 15.71
CA ALA A 242 -70.21 -18.68 16.25
C ALA A 242 -68.94 -19.54 16.26
N THR A 243 -68.88 -20.69 15.55
CA THR A 243 -67.73 -21.61 15.66
C THR A 243 -66.85 -21.77 14.42
N ASP A 244 -67.29 -21.38 13.21
CA ASP A 244 -66.49 -21.64 12.00
C ASP A 244 -65.79 -20.43 11.37
N ASN A 245 -66.07 -19.19 11.83
CA ASN A 245 -65.45 -17.98 11.28
C ASN A 245 -64.21 -17.48 12.06
N SER A 246 -63.78 -18.15 13.14
CA SER A 246 -62.54 -17.79 13.86
C SER A 246 -61.26 -18.39 13.26
N PHE A 247 -61.37 -19.26 12.26
CA PHE A 247 -60.21 -19.92 11.64
C PHE A 247 -59.58 -19.11 10.50
N ASN A 248 -60.32 -18.16 9.91
CA ASN A 248 -59.86 -17.41 8.73
C ASN A 248 -59.21 -16.05 9.06
N SER A 249 -59.27 -15.61 10.33
CA SER A 249 -58.58 -14.41 10.82
C SER A 249 -57.15 -14.69 11.28
N ASN A 250 -56.79 -15.95 11.57
CA ASN A 250 -55.43 -16.34 11.97
C ASN A 250 -54.47 -16.49 10.79
N SER A 251 -54.94 -16.98 9.63
CA SER A 251 -54.15 -17.15 8.41
C SER A 251 -53.55 -15.84 7.90
N ASN A 252 -54.36 -14.76 7.85
CA ASN A 252 -53.88 -13.43 7.44
C ASN A 252 -52.88 -12.81 8.43
N SER A 253 -52.93 -13.18 9.72
CA SER A 253 -51.95 -12.69 10.71
C SER A 253 -50.58 -13.36 10.55
N SER A 254 -50.56 -14.63 10.14
CA SER A 254 -49.33 -15.39 9.93
C SER A 254 -48.56 -14.93 8.70
N GLU A 255 -49.26 -14.55 7.63
CA GLU A 255 -48.65 -14.04 6.41
C GLU A 255 -48.04 -12.64 6.61
N VAL A 256 -48.72 -11.77 7.38
CA VAL A 256 -48.15 -10.46 7.75
C VAL A 256 -46.89 -10.63 8.60
N LYS A 257 -46.90 -11.54 9.58
CA LYS A 257 -45.71 -11.84 10.39
C LYS A 257 -44.57 -12.44 9.57
N ALA A 258 -44.86 -13.30 8.60
CA ALA A 258 -43.84 -13.86 7.70
C ALA A 258 -43.18 -12.77 6.84
N ILE A 259 -43.96 -11.82 6.33
CA ILE A 259 -43.44 -10.68 5.56
C ILE A 259 -42.62 -9.74 6.45
N GLU A 260 -43.08 -9.48 7.69
CA GLU A 260 -42.32 -8.67 8.67
C GLU A 260 -40.98 -9.32 9.01
N LEU A 261 -40.95 -10.63 9.26
CA LEU A 261 -39.72 -11.40 9.51
C LEU A 261 -38.79 -11.43 8.28
N GLU A 262 -39.34 -11.54 7.06
CA GLU A 262 -38.51 -11.48 5.84
C GLU A 262 -37.88 -10.10 5.63
N CYS A 263 -38.62 -9.02 5.95
CA CYS A 263 -38.10 -7.66 5.91
C CYS A 263 -37.01 -7.46 6.97
N GLU A 264 -37.23 -7.94 8.19
CA GLU A 264 -36.26 -7.84 9.27
C GLU A 264 -34.99 -8.65 8.96
N PHE A 265 -35.13 -9.85 8.39
CA PHE A 265 -34.00 -10.66 7.92
C PHE A 265 -33.17 -9.92 6.86
N LYS A 266 -33.81 -9.29 5.86
CA LYS A 266 -33.10 -8.50 4.84
C LYS A 266 -32.41 -7.26 5.42
N ILE A 267 -33.02 -6.59 6.41
CA ILE A 267 -32.38 -5.47 7.11
C ILE A 267 -31.14 -5.94 7.85
N LEU A 268 -31.24 -7.05 8.59
CA LEU A 268 -30.11 -7.64 9.32
C LEU A 268 -29.01 -8.12 8.37
N GLN A 269 -29.36 -8.70 7.22
CA GLN A 269 -28.41 -9.10 6.19
C GLN A 269 -27.62 -7.89 5.66
N ASN A 270 -28.30 -6.79 5.34
CA ASN A 270 -27.65 -5.56 4.88
C ASN A 270 -26.77 -4.93 5.97
N GLN A 271 -27.20 -4.94 7.23
CA GLN A 271 -26.38 -4.48 8.34
C GLN A 271 -25.12 -5.33 8.51
N ASN A 272 -25.22 -6.64 8.31
CA ASN A 272 -24.07 -7.53 8.34
C ASN A 272 -23.08 -7.25 7.19
N GLU A 273 -23.58 -7.02 5.97
CA GLU A 273 -22.75 -6.61 4.83
C GLU A 273 -22.08 -5.24 5.08
N GLU A 274 -22.78 -4.29 5.71
CA GLU A 274 -22.21 -3.01 6.13
C GLU A 274 -21.11 -3.18 7.18
N PHE A 275 -21.32 -4.04 8.19
CA PHE A 275 -20.30 -4.34 9.20
C PHE A 275 -19.09 -5.06 8.63
N GLU A 276 -19.26 -6.00 7.70
CA GLU A 276 -18.14 -6.64 6.99
C GLU A 276 -17.31 -5.61 6.20
N CYS A 277 -17.98 -4.64 5.56
CA CYS A 277 -17.31 -3.53 4.89
C CYS A 277 -16.54 -2.63 5.87
N GLN A 278 -17.15 -2.25 7.00
CA GLN A 278 -16.50 -1.45 8.03
C GLN A 278 -15.30 -2.18 8.65
N GLN A 279 -15.42 -3.48 8.91
CA GLN A 279 -14.33 -4.33 9.39
C GLN A 279 -13.17 -4.34 8.39
N SER A 280 -13.45 -4.51 7.09
CA SER A 280 -12.42 -4.46 6.04
C SER A 280 -11.67 -3.11 6.00
N ILE A 281 -12.37 -2.00 6.27
CA ILE A 281 -11.76 -0.66 6.34
C ILE A 281 -10.86 -0.55 7.58
N ILE A 282 -11.30 -1.03 8.74
CA ILE A 282 -10.53 -1.01 9.99
C ILE A 282 -9.28 -1.88 9.87
N GLU A 283 -9.39 -3.10 9.33
CA GLU A 283 -8.26 -4.00 9.10
C GLU A 283 -7.21 -3.36 8.19
N ARG A 284 -7.64 -2.65 7.14
CA ARG A 284 -6.73 -1.87 6.28
C ARG A 284 -6.04 -0.73 7.02
N LYS A 285 -6.74 0.00 7.89
CA LYS A 285 -6.15 1.06 8.71
C LYS A 285 -5.12 0.50 9.70
N VAL A 286 -5.42 -0.60 10.38
CA VAL A 286 -4.48 -1.28 11.29
C VAL A 286 -3.23 -1.75 10.55
N ALA A 287 -3.39 -2.39 9.38
CA ALA A 287 -2.27 -2.81 8.56
C ALA A 287 -1.38 -1.63 8.14
N HIS A 288 -1.98 -0.50 7.75
CA HIS A 288 -1.25 0.72 7.42
C HIS A 288 -0.45 1.27 8.62
N THR A 289 -1.07 1.36 9.80
CA THR A 289 -0.40 1.84 11.02
C THR A 289 0.73 0.91 11.46
N LEU A 290 0.59 -0.41 11.31
CA LEU A 290 1.67 -1.36 11.59
C LEU A 290 2.86 -1.18 10.66
N ILE A 291 2.61 -0.89 9.37
CA ILE A 291 3.67 -0.57 8.41
C ILE A 291 4.40 0.71 8.81
N GLN A 292 3.67 1.78 9.14
CA GLN A 292 4.27 3.04 9.61
C GLN A 292 5.14 2.84 10.87
N LEU A 293 4.63 2.07 11.84
CA LEU A 293 5.37 1.76 13.07
C LEU A 293 6.65 0.96 12.79
N SER A 294 6.62 0.05 11.82
CA SER A 294 7.82 -0.69 11.39
C SER A 294 8.86 0.24 10.73
N GLN A 295 8.42 1.21 9.93
CA GLN A 295 9.30 2.20 9.29
C GLN A 295 9.97 3.10 10.32
N CYS A 296 9.21 3.66 11.26
CA CYS A 296 9.76 4.48 12.34
C CYS A 296 10.77 3.71 13.21
N LYS A 297 10.54 2.40 13.45
CA LYS A 297 11.52 1.55 14.16
C LYS A 297 12.80 1.34 13.38
N GLU A 298 12.73 1.18 12.06
CA GLU A 298 13.92 1.07 11.21
C GLU A 298 14.71 2.39 11.16
N GLU A 299 14.03 3.53 11.04
CA GLU A 299 14.64 4.86 11.08
C GLU A 299 15.35 5.13 12.41
N LEU A 300 14.68 4.82 13.53
CA LEU A 300 15.27 4.96 14.85
C LEU A 300 16.56 4.13 14.99
N LYS A 301 16.56 2.91 14.45
CA LYS A 301 17.74 2.03 14.44
C LYS A 301 18.87 2.54 13.53
N GLU A 302 18.56 3.25 12.43
CA GLU A 302 19.57 3.91 11.59
C GLU A 302 20.17 5.12 12.31
N LYS A 303 19.33 5.97 12.92
CA LYS A 303 19.80 7.12 13.71
C LYS A 303 20.63 6.72 14.92
N GLU A 304 20.30 5.62 15.59
CA GLU A 304 21.12 5.07 16.69
C GLU A 304 22.53 4.70 16.22
N LYS A 305 22.66 4.11 15.02
CA LYS A 305 23.97 3.79 14.44
C LYS A 305 24.76 5.04 14.05
N ASP A 306 24.09 6.06 13.52
CA ASP A 306 24.73 7.33 13.18
C ASP A 306 25.27 8.02 14.44
N ILE A 307 24.50 7.98 15.54
CA ILE A 307 24.93 8.48 16.84
C ILE A 307 26.15 7.70 17.35
N GLU A 308 26.16 6.37 17.19
CA GLU A 308 27.30 5.54 17.59
C GLU A 308 28.56 5.86 16.77
N TYR A 309 28.42 6.02 15.46
CA TYR A 309 29.50 6.44 14.57
C TYR A 309 30.05 7.83 14.93
N LEU A 310 29.18 8.82 15.17
CA LEU A 310 29.58 10.17 15.57
C LEU A 310 30.29 10.17 16.93
N LYS A 311 29.86 9.34 17.88
CA LYS A 311 30.55 9.16 19.16
C LYS A 311 31.97 8.63 18.96
N GLU A 312 32.16 7.65 18.09
CA GLU A 312 33.50 7.15 17.75
C GLU A 312 34.37 8.23 17.09
N GLU A 313 33.80 9.02 16.18
CA GLU A 313 34.55 10.08 15.48
C GLU A 313 34.98 11.22 16.42
N ILE A 314 34.08 11.63 17.32
CA ILE A 314 34.40 12.58 18.40
C ILE A 314 35.54 12.02 19.28
N GLN A 315 35.49 10.74 19.63
CA GLN A 315 36.54 10.12 20.43
C GLN A 315 37.90 10.14 19.70
N ARG A 316 37.92 9.83 18.38
CA ARG A 316 39.14 9.92 17.55
C ARG A 316 39.68 11.36 17.47
N MET A 317 38.80 12.36 17.40
CA MET A 317 39.18 13.78 17.40
C MET A 317 39.82 14.20 18.73
N ILE A 318 39.22 13.80 19.86
CA ILE A 318 39.76 14.05 21.20
C ILE A 318 41.16 13.42 21.35
N GLU A 319 41.37 12.21 20.83
CA GLU A 319 42.68 11.54 20.84
C GLU A 319 43.72 12.26 19.98
N LYS A 320 43.34 12.73 18.79
CA LYS A 320 44.22 13.55 17.93
C LYS A 320 44.61 14.86 18.62
N GLU A 321 43.65 15.51 19.27
CA GLU A 321 43.91 16.77 20.00
C GLU A 321 44.86 16.55 21.18
N LYS A 322 44.71 15.45 21.93
CA LYS A 322 45.65 15.05 22.99
C LYS A 322 47.07 14.84 22.44
N LYS A 323 47.21 14.13 21.31
CA LYS A 323 48.51 13.93 20.64
C LYS A 323 49.12 15.26 20.17
N ASN A 324 48.32 16.15 19.60
CA ASN A 324 48.79 17.48 19.17
C ASN A 324 49.25 18.35 20.36
N LYS A 325 48.53 18.32 21.49
CA LYS A 325 48.95 19.00 22.73
C LYS A 325 50.28 18.44 23.25
N GLU A 326 50.50 17.12 23.14
CA GLU A 326 51.78 16.49 23.52
C GLU A 326 52.94 16.85 22.56
N ILE A 327 52.68 16.95 21.25
CA ILE A 327 53.67 17.41 20.27
C ILE A 327 54.01 18.89 20.52
N ASN A 328 53.02 19.74 20.77
CA ASN A 328 53.23 21.15 21.03
C ASN A 328 54.00 21.39 22.34
N SER A 329 53.77 20.59 23.39
CA SER A 329 54.56 20.68 24.62
C SER A 329 56.02 20.24 24.41
N LYS A 330 56.27 19.24 23.55
CA LYS A 330 57.62 18.85 23.10
C LYS A 330 58.31 19.93 22.26
N ILE A 331 57.58 20.58 21.35
CA ILE A 331 58.11 21.69 20.53
C ILE A 331 58.46 22.90 21.42
N ASN A 332 57.59 23.25 22.37
CA ASN A 332 57.83 24.38 23.26
C ASN A 332 59.01 24.12 24.20
N THR A 333 59.18 22.90 24.71
CA THR A 333 60.37 22.52 25.48
C THR A 333 61.65 22.52 24.62
N PHE A 334 61.57 22.19 23.33
CA PHE A 334 62.70 22.32 22.39
C PHE A 334 63.05 23.78 22.07
N LYS A 335 62.05 24.64 21.89
CA LYS A 335 62.24 26.09 21.67
C LYS A 335 62.82 26.79 22.90
N LEU A 336 62.37 26.44 24.11
CA LEU A 336 62.95 26.94 25.37
C LEU A 336 64.40 26.49 25.57
N LYS A 337 64.77 25.29 25.11
CA LYS A 337 66.18 24.85 25.11
C LYS A 337 67.05 25.57 24.08
N ASN A 338 66.46 26.07 22.98
CA ASN A 338 67.17 26.82 21.94
C ASN A 338 67.18 28.35 22.15
N GLN A 339 66.40 28.89 23.08
CA GLN A 339 66.37 30.33 23.39
C GLN A 339 67.39 30.80 24.45
N ASN A 340 68.37 29.95 24.80
CA ASN A 340 69.52 30.35 25.63
C ASN A 340 70.74 30.83 24.83
N LYS A 341 70.56 31.26 23.58
CA LYS A 341 71.56 32.09 22.88
C LYS A 341 70.89 33.23 22.13
N ASN A 342 71.30 34.43 22.53
CA ASN A 342 71.11 35.74 21.92
C ASN A 342 69.71 36.34 22.02
N GLY A 343 69.59 37.25 22.99
CA GLY A 343 68.56 38.27 23.01
C GLY A 343 68.98 39.46 22.16
N GLU A 344 68.07 39.90 21.29
CA GLU A 344 67.79 41.29 20.92
C GLU A 344 66.84 41.25 19.72
N GLU A 345 65.54 41.00 19.93
CA GLU A 345 64.56 41.18 18.85
C GLU A 345 63.12 41.32 19.37
N ILE A 346 62.95 42.08 20.45
CA ILE A 346 61.64 42.39 21.06
C ILE A 346 60.99 43.66 20.47
N ARG A 347 61.57 44.26 19.41
CA ARG A 347 60.99 45.46 18.76
C ARG A 347 60.31 45.24 17.40
N GLN A 348 60.32 44.04 16.81
CA GLN A 348 59.64 43.76 15.53
C GLN A 348 58.29 43.02 15.65
N ARG A 349 57.78 42.77 16.87
CA ARG A 349 56.57 41.94 17.06
C ARG A 349 55.23 42.65 16.87
N LYS A 350 55.16 43.98 16.74
CA LYS A 350 53.89 44.69 16.49
C LYS A 350 53.51 44.84 15.02
N ASN A 351 54.47 44.69 14.08
CA ASN A 351 54.16 44.70 12.64
C ASN A 351 53.92 43.30 12.04
N SER A 352 54.27 42.23 12.77
CA SER A 352 54.05 40.84 12.33
C SER A 352 52.67 40.28 12.71
N GLU A 353 51.90 41.00 13.53
CA GLU A 353 50.49 40.65 13.82
C GLU A 353 49.54 41.07 12.68
N LEU A 354 49.91 42.12 11.92
CA LEU A 354 49.15 42.58 10.75
C LEU A 354 49.41 41.71 9.51
N GLU A 355 50.60 41.11 9.36
CA GLU A 355 50.88 40.12 8.31
C GLU A 355 50.35 38.72 8.62
N ARG A 356 50.20 38.35 9.90
CA ARG A 356 49.54 37.10 10.30
C ARG A 356 48.03 37.07 10.03
N MET A 357 47.39 38.23 9.86
CA MET A 357 45.99 38.31 9.39
C MET A 357 45.82 38.00 7.89
N LYS A 358 46.92 37.90 7.12
CA LYS A 358 46.92 37.43 5.73
C LYS A 358 47.37 35.97 5.59
N ASP A 359 47.74 35.31 6.68
CA ASP A 359 48.11 33.91 6.68
C ASP A 359 46.84 33.07 6.46
N PRO A 360 46.74 32.26 5.38
CA PRO A 360 45.56 31.45 5.08
C PRO A 360 45.14 30.56 6.25
N SER A 361 46.08 30.16 7.11
CA SER A 361 45.78 29.37 8.30
C SER A 361 44.95 30.11 9.34
N TYR A 362 45.10 31.43 9.46
CA TYR A 362 44.34 32.24 10.43
C TYR A 362 42.94 32.59 9.90
N GLN A 363 42.80 32.80 8.58
CA GLN A 363 41.49 32.92 7.94
C GLN A 363 40.69 31.62 8.05
N LEU A 364 41.34 30.48 7.82
CA LEU A 364 40.73 29.17 8.02
C LEU A 364 40.31 28.94 9.48
N LEU A 365 41.10 29.39 10.45
CA LEU A 365 40.76 29.27 11.87
C LEU A 365 39.52 30.10 12.22
N LYS A 366 39.43 31.35 11.74
CA LYS A 366 38.23 32.18 11.92
C LYS A 366 37.01 31.61 11.23
N GLU A 367 37.14 31.08 10.01
CA GLU A 367 36.04 30.37 9.34
C GLU A 367 35.58 29.15 10.14
N LYS A 368 36.51 28.40 10.74
CA LYS A 368 36.17 27.26 11.60
C LYS A 368 35.48 27.69 12.89
N ASP A 369 35.88 28.79 13.50
CA ASP A 369 35.21 29.33 14.69
C ASP A 369 33.79 29.82 14.38
N ILE A 370 33.59 30.50 13.25
CA ILE A 370 32.25 30.90 12.76
C ILE A 370 31.39 29.66 12.51
N GLN A 371 31.96 28.64 11.86
CA GLN A 371 31.26 27.37 11.58
C GLN A 371 30.91 26.60 12.86
N ILE A 372 31.75 26.68 13.90
CA ILE A 372 31.47 26.13 15.22
C ILE A 372 30.30 26.89 15.88
N GLU A 373 30.28 28.22 15.81
CA GLU A 373 29.20 29.04 16.38
C GLU A 373 27.86 28.78 15.68
N GLU A 374 27.85 28.65 14.35
CA GLU A 374 26.67 28.24 13.58
C GLU A 374 26.18 26.84 13.97
N ASN A 375 27.10 25.89 14.17
CA ASN A 375 26.74 24.54 14.62
C ASN A 375 26.16 24.54 16.04
N TYR A 376 26.66 25.38 16.96
CA TYR A 376 26.06 25.53 18.28
C TYR A 376 24.64 26.10 18.23
N LYS A 377 24.38 27.07 17.33
CA LYS A 377 23.01 27.58 17.10
C LYS A 377 22.09 26.48 16.57
N LYS A 378 22.54 25.68 15.59
CA LYS A 378 21.79 24.52 15.08
C LYS A 378 21.50 23.47 16.16
N ILE A 379 22.48 23.14 17.00
CA ILE A 379 22.29 22.19 18.12
C ILE A 379 21.22 22.72 19.10
N THR A 380 21.22 24.02 19.36
CA THR A 380 20.25 24.63 20.28
C THR A 380 18.84 24.60 19.69
N GLN A 381 18.68 24.88 18.40
CA GLN A 381 17.41 24.75 17.68
C GLN A 381 16.91 23.30 17.70
N LEU A 382 17.75 22.33 17.34
CA LEU A 382 17.38 20.90 17.34
C LEU A 382 16.93 20.40 18.72
N LYS A 383 17.55 20.91 19.81
CA LYS A 383 17.11 20.59 21.17
C LYS A 383 15.72 21.13 21.49
N GLN A 384 15.38 22.33 21.01
CA GLN A 384 14.04 22.89 21.15
C GLN A 384 13.02 22.06 20.37
N THR A 385 13.33 21.70 19.11
CA THR A 385 12.43 20.88 18.29
C THR A 385 12.20 19.49 18.89
N LEU A 386 13.24 18.86 19.44
CA LEU A 386 13.11 17.58 20.17
C LEU A 386 12.18 17.70 21.37
N GLN A 387 12.27 18.80 22.12
CA GLN A 387 11.41 19.03 23.27
C GLN A 387 9.94 19.23 22.85
N GLU A 388 9.68 19.92 21.74
CA GLU A 388 8.35 20.08 21.15
C GLU A 388 7.75 18.75 20.69
N ILE A 389 8.53 17.91 19.99
CA ILE A 389 8.12 16.56 19.56
C ILE A 389 7.78 15.70 20.77
N THR A 390 8.63 15.72 21.81
CA THR A 390 8.39 14.92 23.03
C THR A 390 7.09 15.35 23.72
N ASN A 391 6.81 16.66 23.78
CA ASN A 391 5.56 17.16 24.34
C ASN A 391 4.34 16.76 23.48
N PHE A 392 4.49 16.76 22.16
CA PHE A 392 3.44 16.29 21.25
C PHE A 392 3.14 14.80 21.42
N GLU A 393 4.17 13.95 21.55
CA GLU A 393 4.00 12.52 21.81
C GLU A 393 3.28 12.25 23.14
N ILE A 394 3.64 12.99 24.20
CA ILE A 394 2.98 12.88 25.51
C ILE A 394 1.49 13.24 25.38
N ASN A 395 1.16 14.30 24.66
CA ASN A 395 -0.23 14.71 24.45
C ASN A 395 -1.02 13.70 23.61
N SER A 396 -0.46 13.23 22.49
CA SER A 396 -1.10 12.23 21.64
C SER A 396 -1.32 10.90 22.37
N LYS A 397 -0.37 10.50 23.21
CA LYS A 397 -0.53 9.30 24.05
C LYS A 397 -1.65 9.45 25.07
N ASN A 398 -1.84 10.64 25.64
CA ASN A 398 -2.94 10.92 26.56
C ASN A 398 -4.29 10.86 25.84
N GLU A 399 -4.41 11.48 24.66
CA GLU A 399 -5.61 11.42 23.82
C GLU A 399 -5.99 9.99 23.45
N LEU A 400 -5.00 9.18 23.03
CA LEU A 400 -5.24 7.77 22.67
C LEU A 400 -5.69 6.94 23.88
N ASN A 401 -5.19 7.27 25.07
CA ASN A 401 -5.57 6.59 26.30
C ASN A 401 -7.00 6.95 26.73
N ASP A 402 -7.41 8.20 26.50
CA ASP A 402 -8.78 8.65 26.72
C ASP A 402 -9.76 7.98 25.73
N GLU A 403 -9.38 7.84 24.45
CA GLU A 403 -10.16 7.07 23.46
C GLU A 403 -10.28 5.59 23.84
N LEU A 404 -9.19 4.97 24.29
CA LEU A 404 -9.18 3.58 24.75
C LEU A 404 -10.14 3.39 25.94
N ASN A 405 -10.14 4.34 26.88
CA ASN A 405 -11.02 4.30 28.04
C ASN A 405 -12.49 4.49 27.63
N HIS A 406 -12.78 5.38 26.68
CA HIS A 406 -14.11 5.53 26.11
C HIS A 406 -14.57 4.25 25.40
N LEU A 407 -13.71 3.60 24.60
CA LEU A 407 -14.05 2.38 23.88
C LEU A 407 -14.35 1.21 24.84
N LYS A 408 -13.60 1.09 25.95
CA LYS A 408 -13.89 0.12 27.01
C LYS A 408 -15.24 0.37 27.67
N GLN A 409 -15.63 1.63 27.90
CA GLN A 409 -16.95 1.95 28.44
C GLN A 409 -18.07 1.54 27.46
N VAL A 410 -17.89 1.82 26.17
CA VAL A 410 -18.85 1.39 25.14
C VAL A 410 -18.97 -0.13 25.07
N PHE A 411 -17.85 -0.84 25.11
CA PHE A 411 -17.82 -2.31 25.10
C PHE A 411 -18.57 -2.91 26.29
N ASN A 412 -18.28 -2.43 27.51
CA ASN A 412 -18.98 -2.88 28.73
C ASN A 412 -20.49 -2.61 28.65
N THR A 413 -20.90 -1.49 28.03
CA THR A 413 -22.32 -1.18 27.83
C THR A 413 -22.98 -2.13 26.83
N LEU A 414 -22.24 -2.55 25.80
CA LEU A 414 -22.73 -3.49 24.79
C LEU A 414 -22.86 -4.90 25.36
N GLU A 415 -21.88 -5.33 26.16
CA GLU A 415 -21.86 -6.61 26.85
C GLU A 415 -23.05 -6.74 27.81
N ALA A 416 -23.33 -5.70 28.61
CA ALA A 416 -24.50 -5.65 29.48
C ALA A 416 -25.83 -5.76 28.69
N LYS A 417 -25.93 -5.13 27.52
CA LYS A 417 -27.12 -5.27 26.65
C LYS A 417 -27.27 -6.66 26.06
N TYR A 418 -26.15 -7.30 25.71
CA TYR A 418 -26.15 -8.66 25.18
C TYR A 418 -26.59 -9.67 26.25
N GLU A 419 -26.10 -9.54 27.48
CA GLU A 419 -26.56 -10.35 28.60
C GLU A 419 -28.06 -10.16 28.87
N GLN A 420 -28.56 -8.92 28.80
CA GLN A 420 -29.98 -8.63 28.99
C GLN A 420 -30.85 -9.29 27.90
N LEU A 421 -30.42 -9.22 26.62
CA LEU A 421 -31.12 -9.87 25.50
C LEU A 421 -31.15 -11.40 25.62
N ASN A 422 -30.06 -12.01 26.10
CA ASN A 422 -30.02 -13.44 26.33
C ASN A 422 -30.96 -13.86 27.47
N GLN A 423 -31.04 -13.07 28.54
CA GLN A 423 -31.99 -13.31 29.62
C GLN A 423 -33.44 -13.19 29.12
N GLU A 424 -33.76 -12.19 28.30
CA GLU A 424 -35.08 -12.04 27.68
C GLU A 424 -35.43 -13.21 26.74
N ALA A 425 -34.44 -13.74 25.99
CA ALA A 425 -34.62 -14.90 25.12
C ALA A 425 -34.87 -16.20 25.92
N ASP A 426 -34.16 -16.37 27.04
CA ASP A 426 -34.35 -17.52 27.94
C ASP A 426 -35.71 -17.47 28.66
N GLU A 427 -36.17 -16.29 29.06
CA GLU A 427 -37.52 -16.10 29.61
C GLU A 427 -38.61 -16.40 28.57
N PHE A 428 -38.40 -16.01 27.31
CA PHE A 428 -39.34 -16.29 26.22
C PHE A 428 -39.42 -17.79 25.88
N ASN A 429 -38.28 -18.49 25.87
CA ASN A 429 -38.25 -19.94 25.63
C ASN A 429 -38.91 -20.75 26.74
N ASN A 430 -38.90 -20.26 27.98
CA ASN A 430 -39.54 -20.92 29.12
C ASN A 430 -41.06 -20.69 29.20
N GLN A 431 -41.64 -19.79 28.39
CA GLN A 431 -43.08 -19.48 28.39
C GLN A 431 -43.89 -20.15 27.28
N ILE A 432 -43.28 -20.94 26.40
CA ILE A 432 -44.00 -21.68 25.34
C ILE A 432 -44.17 -23.15 25.76
N PRO A 433 -45.37 -23.60 26.16
CA PRO A 433 -45.62 -25.00 26.46
C PRO A 433 -45.53 -25.82 25.16
N LEU A 434 -44.49 -26.64 25.04
CA LEU A 434 -44.24 -27.49 23.86
C LEU A 434 -45.19 -28.69 23.69
N GLU A 435 -46.26 -28.81 24.49
CA GLU A 435 -47.08 -30.03 24.54
C GLU A 435 -48.08 -30.21 23.38
N ASN A 436 -48.30 -29.21 22.51
CA ASN A 436 -49.38 -29.27 21.50
C ASN A 436 -48.94 -29.04 20.04
N PHE A 437 -47.68 -29.32 19.69
CA PHE A 437 -47.31 -29.37 18.26
C PHE A 437 -47.77 -30.70 17.64
N PRO A 438 -48.66 -30.68 16.62
CA PRO A 438 -49.06 -31.89 15.92
C PRO A 438 -47.83 -32.50 15.25
N LYS A 439 -47.55 -33.76 15.58
CA LYS A 439 -46.52 -34.59 14.94
C LYS A 439 -46.87 -34.79 13.46
N LEU A 440 -46.55 -33.82 12.61
CA LEU A 440 -46.42 -34.07 11.18
C LEU A 440 -45.14 -34.87 10.96
N GLY A 441 -45.30 -36.11 10.53
CA GLY A 441 -44.25 -37.10 10.30
C GLY A 441 -43.34 -36.80 9.11
N TYR A 442 -42.75 -35.60 9.06
CA TYR A 442 -41.57 -35.34 8.25
C TYR A 442 -40.35 -35.43 9.15
N GLN A 443 -39.83 -36.65 9.22
CA GLN A 443 -38.54 -36.94 9.82
C GLN A 443 -37.46 -36.35 8.92
N PHE A 444 -37.22 -35.03 9.01
CA PHE A 444 -35.98 -34.43 8.53
C PHE A 444 -34.86 -35.01 9.38
N GLN A 445 -34.18 -36.02 8.85
CA GLN A 445 -32.84 -36.34 9.30
C GLN A 445 -31.96 -35.14 8.92
N ILE A 446 -31.90 -34.15 9.82
CA ILE A 446 -30.77 -33.22 9.85
C ILE A 446 -29.60 -34.11 10.26
N THR A 447 -28.97 -34.73 9.27
CA THR A 447 -27.72 -35.44 9.46
C THR A 447 -26.76 -34.50 10.16
N ASN A 448 -26.15 -34.96 11.25
CA ASN A 448 -25.09 -34.30 12.01
C ASN A 448 -23.85 -33.88 11.17
N ASN A 449 -23.92 -33.96 9.83
CA ASN A 449 -22.93 -33.46 8.88
C ASN A 449 -22.99 -31.95 8.64
N ILE A 450 -24.04 -31.24 9.06
CA ILE A 450 -24.13 -29.77 8.86
C ILE A 450 -23.44 -29.01 10.01
N LEU A 451 -23.45 -29.55 11.23
CA LEU A 451 -22.79 -28.96 12.40
C LEU A 451 -21.31 -29.36 12.55
N GLN A 452 -20.79 -30.27 11.71
CA GLN A 452 -19.37 -30.61 11.61
C GLN A 452 -18.63 -29.92 10.46
N LYS A 453 -19.23 -28.89 9.81
CA LYS A 453 -18.49 -27.97 8.93
C LYS A 453 -17.87 -26.83 9.75
N GLN A 454 -17.11 -27.16 10.77
CA GLN A 454 -16.12 -26.23 11.32
C GLN A 454 -14.78 -26.51 10.61
N ASP A 455 -14.11 -25.43 10.21
CA ASP A 455 -12.72 -25.32 9.69
C ASP A 455 -12.44 -25.31 8.17
N GLY A 456 -13.45 -25.35 7.31
CA GLY A 456 -13.26 -25.19 5.86
C GLY A 456 -13.44 -23.75 5.38
N LYS A 457 -12.52 -22.81 5.64
CA LYS A 457 -12.54 -21.50 4.96
C LYS A 457 -12.61 -21.75 3.44
N PRO A 458 -13.51 -21.09 2.68
CA PRO A 458 -13.62 -21.30 1.25
C PRO A 458 -12.26 -21.03 0.59
N GLN A 459 -11.67 -22.06 -0.01
CA GLN A 459 -10.39 -21.92 -0.71
C GLN A 459 -10.61 -21.10 -1.98
N VAL A 460 -9.94 -19.95 -2.08
CA VAL A 460 -10.02 -19.07 -3.24
C VAL A 460 -9.20 -19.67 -4.38
N LYS A 461 -9.84 -19.97 -5.50
CA LYS A 461 -9.17 -20.43 -6.72
C LYS A 461 -8.63 -19.22 -7.47
N VAL A 462 -7.32 -19.18 -7.69
CA VAL A 462 -6.59 -18.08 -8.34
C VAL A 462 -5.87 -18.57 -9.59
N PRO A 463 -5.65 -17.70 -10.60
CA PRO A 463 -4.84 -18.07 -11.75
C PRO A 463 -3.37 -18.22 -11.35
N LYS A 464 -2.65 -19.03 -12.13
CA LYS A 464 -1.19 -19.14 -12.07
C LYS A 464 -0.53 -17.80 -12.34
N VAL A 465 0.50 -17.48 -11.56
CA VAL A 465 1.33 -16.30 -11.78
C VAL A 465 2.35 -16.59 -12.87
N THR A 466 2.41 -15.76 -13.90
CA THR A 466 3.35 -15.90 -15.01
C THR A 466 4.57 -15.00 -14.83
N SER A 467 5.63 -15.27 -15.58
CA SER A 467 6.82 -14.40 -15.59
C SER A 467 6.54 -12.99 -16.11
N PHE A 468 5.44 -12.81 -16.85
CA PHE A 468 5.01 -11.50 -17.34
C PHE A 468 4.47 -10.65 -16.19
N ASP A 469 3.63 -11.23 -15.34
CA ASP A 469 2.97 -10.54 -14.22
C ASP A 469 3.98 -9.98 -13.21
N ILE A 470 5.10 -10.68 -13.04
CA ILE A 470 6.17 -10.32 -12.11
C ILE A 470 7.33 -9.55 -12.74
N LYS A 471 7.33 -9.31 -14.06
CA LYS A 471 8.46 -8.70 -14.77
C LYS A 471 8.80 -7.32 -14.22
N VAL A 472 7.78 -6.49 -13.99
CA VAL A 472 7.93 -5.12 -13.47
C VAL A 472 8.48 -5.15 -12.03
N ILE A 473 7.93 -6.01 -11.18
CA ILE A 473 8.34 -6.17 -9.77
C ILE A 473 9.79 -6.67 -9.69
N ALA A 474 10.16 -7.66 -10.51
CA ALA A 474 11.51 -8.18 -10.57
C ALA A 474 12.52 -7.11 -11.02
N HIS A 475 12.15 -6.25 -11.97
CA HIS A 475 13.00 -5.15 -12.41
C HIS A 475 13.13 -4.07 -11.33
N GLU A 476 12.05 -3.74 -10.62
CA GLU A 476 12.11 -2.82 -9.48
C GLU A 476 13.08 -3.34 -8.40
N ILE A 477 13.00 -4.62 -8.05
CA ILE A 477 13.92 -5.25 -7.11
C ILE A 477 15.38 -5.16 -7.63
N LYS A 478 15.61 -5.41 -8.92
CA LYS A 478 16.93 -5.25 -9.55
C LYS A 478 17.45 -3.83 -9.35
N LEU A 479 16.64 -2.81 -9.58
CA LEU A 479 17.01 -1.40 -9.37
C LEU A 479 17.32 -1.10 -7.90
N ARG A 480 16.48 -1.53 -6.96
CA ARG A 480 16.70 -1.35 -5.51
C ARG A 480 18.01 -1.98 -5.05
N LEU A 481 18.32 -3.19 -5.53
CA LEU A 481 19.57 -3.87 -5.21
C LEU A 481 20.78 -3.17 -5.84
N THR A 482 20.64 -2.64 -7.05
CA THR A 482 21.70 -1.92 -7.76
C THR A 482 22.04 -0.60 -7.06
N LEU A 483 21.03 0.18 -6.68
CA LEU A 483 21.19 1.42 -5.90
C LEU A 483 21.86 1.18 -4.54
N LYS A 484 21.53 0.07 -3.87
CA LYS A 484 22.16 -0.35 -2.61
C LYS A 484 23.53 -1.02 -2.80
N ALA A 485 24.01 -1.17 -4.04
CA ALA A 485 25.23 -1.89 -4.39
C ALA A 485 25.31 -3.33 -3.84
N ILE A 486 24.17 -4.03 -3.78
CA ILE A 486 24.08 -5.41 -3.25
C ILE A 486 24.12 -6.40 -4.42
N PRO A 487 25.16 -7.24 -4.52
CA PRO A 487 25.24 -8.25 -5.58
C PRO A 487 24.18 -9.34 -5.37
N ILE A 488 23.75 -9.99 -6.47
CA ILE A 488 22.69 -11.02 -6.43
C ILE A 488 23.00 -12.16 -5.45
N VAL A 489 24.28 -12.50 -5.27
CA VAL A 489 24.73 -13.54 -4.33
C VAL A 489 24.44 -13.14 -2.89
N GLU A 490 24.63 -11.87 -2.54
CA GLU A 490 24.35 -11.34 -1.21
C GLU A 490 22.84 -11.12 -1.01
N ALA A 491 22.12 -10.64 -2.04
CA ALA A 491 20.67 -10.52 -2.00
C ALA A 491 20.00 -11.87 -1.67
N VAL A 492 20.43 -12.96 -2.33
CA VAL A 492 19.98 -14.31 -2.00
C VAL A 492 20.32 -14.72 -0.56
N LYS A 493 21.48 -14.28 -0.02
CA LYS A 493 21.82 -14.58 1.37
C LYS A 493 20.89 -13.84 2.35
N LYS A 494 20.48 -12.62 2.03
CA LYS A 494 19.53 -11.81 2.80
C LYS A 494 18.09 -12.37 2.70
N LEU A 495 17.71 -12.87 1.52
CA LEU A 495 16.41 -13.53 1.31
C LEU A 495 16.28 -14.84 2.12
N PHE A 496 17.38 -15.56 2.37
CA PHE A 496 17.36 -16.84 3.08
C PHE A 496 18.22 -16.82 4.36
N SER A 497 17.55 -16.64 5.52
CA SER A 497 18.14 -16.79 6.87
C SER A 497 18.79 -18.16 7.08
N GLN A 498 19.67 -18.27 8.08
CA GLN A 498 20.32 -19.57 8.40
C GLN A 498 19.30 -20.65 8.79
N GLU A 499 18.22 -20.26 9.45
CA GLU A 499 17.12 -21.16 9.85
C GLU A 499 16.40 -21.75 8.64
N VAL A 500 16.06 -20.92 7.65
CA VAL A 500 15.45 -21.40 6.41
C VAL A 500 16.36 -22.37 5.65
N ARG A 501 17.67 -22.15 5.68
CA ARG A 501 18.62 -23.09 5.07
C ARG A 501 18.68 -24.43 5.81
N LYS A 502 18.37 -24.46 7.11
CA LYS A 502 18.24 -25.69 7.90
C LYS A 502 16.91 -26.39 7.62
N ASN A 503 15.80 -25.66 7.61
CA ASN A 503 14.45 -26.20 7.40
C ASN A 503 14.19 -26.61 5.95
N SER A 504 14.99 -26.09 5.01
CA SER A 504 14.98 -26.35 3.57
C SER A 504 13.73 -25.91 2.78
N HIS A 505 12.64 -25.55 3.45
CA HIS A 505 11.39 -25.09 2.83
C HIS A 505 11.03 -23.68 3.33
N VAL A 506 10.28 -22.94 2.52
CA VAL A 506 9.77 -21.58 2.83
C VAL A 506 8.34 -21.48 2.33
N THR A 507 7.45 -20.92 3.13
CA THR A 507 6.04 -20.71 2.74
C THR A 507 5.86 -19.45 1.88
N ILE A 508 4.70 -19.31 1.23
CA ILE A 508 4.33 -18.09 0.49
C ILE A 508 4.28 -16.89 1.43
N ASP A 509 3.69 -17.05 2.61
CA ASP A 509 3.55 -15.99 3.62
C ASP A 509 4.92 -15.47 4.10
N GLU A 510 5.82 -16.39 4.48
CA GLU A 510 7.18 -16.06 4.90
C GLU A 510 7.98 -15.38 3.77
N MET A 511 7.79 -15.80 2.52
CA MET A 511 8.46 -15.20 1.37
C MET A 511 7.96 -13.78 1.09
N ARG A 512 6.65 -13.55 1.18
CA ARG A 512 6.05 -12.22 1.06
C ARG A 512 6.66 -11.26 2.09
N GLU A 513 6.66 -11.63 3.36
CA GLU A 513 7.21 -10.78 4.43
C GLU A 513 8.68 -10.41 4.16
N ARG A 514 9.48 -11.39 3.73
CA ARG A 514 10.89 -11.15 3.39
C ARG A 514 11.08 -10.22 2.20
N LEU A 515 10.19 -10.25 1.22
CA LEU A 515 10.21 -9.34 0.07
C LEU A 515 9.76 -7.92 0.45
N GLN A 516 8.97 -7.75 1.51
CA GLN A 516 8.63 -6.43 2.06
C GLN A 516 9.77 -5.85 2.91
N MET A 517 10.65 -6.70 3.46
CA MET A 517 11.83 -6.25 4.22
C MET A 517 12.97 -5.72 3.33
N SER A 518 13.84 -4.90 3.92
CA SER A 518 15.10 -4.48 3.29
C SER A 518 16.01 -5.70 3.00
N PRO A 519 16.64 -5.78 1.81
CA PRO A 519 16.84 -4.71 0.84
C PRO A 519 15.77 -4.57 -0.25
N PHE A 520 14.80 -5.48 -0.30
CA PHE A 520 13.82 -5.61 -1.39
C PHE A 520 12.70 -4.58 -1.28
N SER A 521 12.19 -4.35 -0.08
CA SER A 521 11.30 -3.22 0.26
C SER A 521 10.12 -3.02 -0.69
N ILE A 522 9.45 -4.11 -1.11
CA ILE A 522 8.22 -4.01 -1.92
C ILE A 522 7.11 -3.45 -1.04
N LYS A 523 6.65 -2.23 -1.35
CA LYS A 523 5.67 -1.51 -0.52
C LYS A 523 4.27 -2.11 -0.60
N VAL A 524 3.85 -2.51 -1.81
CA VAL A 524 2.50 -3.01 -2.06
C VAL A 524 2.40 -4.48 -1.68
N TYR A 525 1.49 -4.80 -0.76
CA TYR A 525 1.28 -6.17 -0.27
C TYR A 525 0.97 -7.15 -1.39
N ASP A 526 0.07 -6.77 -2.31
CA ASP A 526 -0.35 -7.63 -3.42
C ASP A 526 0.79 -7.93 -4.39
N GLU A 527 1.70 -6.98 -4.64
CA GLU A 527 2.88 -7.19 -5.47
C GLU A 527 3.87 -8.15 -4.79
N ALA A 528 4.09 -7.97 -3.49
CA ALA A 528 4.94 -8.87 -2.71
C ALA A 528 4.35 -10.29 -2.68
N LEU A 529 3.02 -10.41 -2.52
CA LEU A 529 2.32 -11.69 -2.55
C LEU A 529 2.39 -12.33 -3.93
N LEU A 530 2.15 -11.58 -5.00
CA LEU A 530 2.23 -12.06 -6.38
C LEU A 530 3.62 -12.60 -6.70
N PHE A 531 4.67 -11.89 -6.29
CA PHE A 531 6.04 -12.34 -6.49
C PHE A 531 6.40 -13.54 -5.61
N ALA A 532 5.94 -13.58 -4.34
CA ALA A 532 6.11 -14.73 -3.47
C ALA A 532 5.45 -16.00 -4.03
N ARG A 533 4.22 -15.88 -4.55
CA ARG A 533 3.51 -16.96 -5.25
C ARG A 533 4.31 -17.48 -6.44
N TYR A 534 4.79 -16.59 -7.31
CA TYR A 534 5.63 -16.99 -8.46
C TYR A 534 6.91 -17.74 -8.06
N LEU A 535 7.49 -17.41 -6.91
CA LEU A 535 8.71 -18.06 -6.42
C LEU A 535 8.47 -19.43 -5.79
N VAL A 536 7.30 -19.66 -5.20
CA VAL A 536 7.00 -20.85 -4.37
C VAL A 536 6.07 -21.83 -5.09
N GLU A 537 5.06 -21.35 -5.80
CA GLU A 537 4.07 -22.17 -6.50
C GLU A 537 4.73 -22.94 -7.66
N ASP A 538 4.26 -24.17 -7.88
CA ASP A 538 4.69 -24.95 -9.05
C ASP A 538 3.87 -24.53 -10.28
N ASN A 539 4.55 -24.40 -11.41
CA ASN A 539 4.03 -23.80 -12.62
C ASN A 539 3.34 -24.82 -13.56
N GLN A 540 2.97 -26.01 -13.07
CA GLN A 540 2.36 -27.05 -13.91
C GLN A 540 0.87 -26.81 -14.18
N GLU A 541 0.13 -26.24 -13.24
CA GLU A 541 -1.33 -26.06 -13.34
C GLU A 541 -1.68 -24.60 -13.69
N GLU A 542 -2.76 -24.39 -14.46
CA GLU A 542 -3.21 -23.05 -14.89
C GLU A 542 -3.94 -22.29 -13.76
N PHE A 543 -4.61 -23.02 -12.87
CA PHE A 543 -5.31 -22.47 -11.71
C PHE A 543 -4.93 -23.25 -10.46
N LEU A 544 -4.77 -22.54 -9.35
CA LEU A 544 -4.33 -23.08 -8.07
C LEU A 544 -5.25 -22.58 -6.98
N TYR A 545 -5.46 -23.37 -5.93
CA TYR A 545 -6.09 -22.86 -4.71
C TYR A 545 -5.04 -22.08 -3.91
N LEU A 546 -5.36 -20.85 -3.55
CA LEU A 546 -4.45 -20.00 -2.79
C LEU A 546 -4.32 -20.55 -1.36
N ASP A 547 -3.15 -21.09 -1.06
CA ASP A 547 -2.77 -21.54 0.27
C ASP A 547 -1.46 -20.85 0.68
N LEU A 548 -1.55 -19.89 1.61
CA LEU A 548 -0.40 -19.11 2.09
C LEU A 548 0.63 -19.99 2.81
N ASN A 549 0.22 -21.15 3.32
CA ASN A 549 1.11 -22.11 3.99
C ASN A 549 1.81 -23.05 2.99
N ARG A 550 1.45 -22.99 1.70
CA ARG A 550 2.15 -23.75 0.66
C ARG A 550 3.62 -23.37 0.69
N SER A 551 4.47 -24.38 0.68
CA SER A 551 5.92 -24.20 0.77
C SER A 551 6.67 -24.91 -0.35
N SER A 552 7.87 -24.42 -0.64
CA SER A 552 8.75 -24.99 -1.65
C SER A 552 10.19 -25.00 -1.17
N ASN A 553 11.02 -25.85 -1.78
CA ASN A 553 12.42 -25.97 -1.40
C ASN A 553 13.17 -24.67 -1.70
N TYR A 554 13.89 -24.11 -0.72
CA TYR A 554 14.59 -22.84 -0.88
C TYR A 554 15.61 -22.84 -2.03
N ARG A 555 16.14 -24.00 -2.45
CA ARG A 555 17.04 -24.10 -3.61
C ARG A 555 16.32 -23.82 -4.92
N VAL A 556 15.08 -24.26 -5.05
CA VAL A 556 14.21 -23.99 -6.21
C VAL A 556 13.88 -22.50 -6.23
N ILE A 557 13.37 -21.98 -5.12
CA ILE A 557 13.05 -20.56 -4.95
C ILE A 557 14.28 -19.69 -5.27
N ARG A 558 15.46 -20.06 -4.75
CA ARG A 558 16.74 -19.38 -5.06
C ARG A 558 17.04 -19.34 -6.56
N SER A 559 16.77 -20.44 -7.26
CA SER A 559 17.01 -20.52 -8.71
C SER A 559 16.05 -19.61 -9.46
N ILE A 560 14.75 -19.68 -9.16
CA ILE A 560 13.72 -18.84 -9.78
C ILE A 560 13.99 -17.36 -9.51
N PHE A 561 14.32 -17.01 -8.27
CA PHE A 561 14.66 -15.63 -7.89
C PHE A 561 15.85 -15.10 -8.69
N LYS A 562 16.95 -15.86 -8.78
CA LYS A 562 18.12 -15.45 -9.57
C LYS A 562 17.80 -15.26 -11.04
N THR A 563 17.02 -16.16 -11.63
CA THR A 563 16.62 -16.07 -13.04
C THR A 563 15.71 -14.86 -13.28
N SER A 564 14.80 -14.57 -12.35
CA SER A 564 13.84 -13.47 -12.48
C SER A 564 14.49 -12.09 -12.35
N ILE A 565 15.41 -11.93 -11.38
CA ILE A 565 16.14 -10.66 -11.18
C ILE A 565 17.24 -10.47 -12.23
N GLY A 566 17.86 -11.56 -12.69
CA GLY A 566 18.98 -11.52 -13.63
C GLY A 566 20.29 -11.07 -13.00
N GLN A 567 21.23 -10.64 -13.84
CA GLN A 567 22.52 -10.14 -13.41
C GLN A 567 22.40 -8.69 -12.92
N ILE A 568 23.04 -8.40 -11.78
CA ILE A 568 23.11 -7.07 -11.18
C ILE A 568 24.49 -6.48 -11.48
N ASN A 569 24.51 -5.39 -12.23
CA ASN A 569 25.73 -4.67 -12.57
C ASN A 569 25.96 -3.57 -11.53
N ILE A 570 26.91 -3.77 -10.63
CA ILE A 570 27.30 -2.75 -9.67
C ILE A 570 28.25 -1.79 -10.38
N ILE A 571 27.82 -0.54 -10.51
CA ILE A 571 28.62 0.53 -11.10
C ILE A 571 29.44 1.17 -9.98
N ASP A 572 30.74 1.41 -10.19
CA ASP A 572 31.56 2.21 -9.29
C ASP A 572 31.33 3.71 -9.52
N GLU A 573 31.73 4.56 -8.56
CA GLU A 573 31.42 6.00 -8.61
C GLU A 573 32.07 6.72 -9.80
N GLU A 574 33.29 6.32 -10.21
CA GLU A 574 33.99 6.95 -11.34
C GLU A 574 33.34 6.56 -12.67
N THR A 575 33.05 5.27 -12.88
CA THR A 575 32.30 4.81 -14.06
C THR A 575 30.91 5.43 -14.12
N GLU A 576 30.24 5.57 -12.98
CA GLU A 576 28.92 6.20 -12.88
C GLU A 576 28.99 7.67 -13.30
N LYS A 577 29.99 8.42 -12.83
CA LYS A 577 30.22 9.82 -13.19
C LYS A 577 30.48 9.99 -14.69
N ILE A 578 31.23 9.08 -15.31
CA ILE A 578 31.48 9.08 -16.76
C ILE A 578 30.17 8.82 -17.52
N LYS A 579 29.42 7.76 -17.16
CA LYS A 579 28.13 7.43 -17.78
C LYS A 579 27.13 8.57 -17.64
N TRP A 580 27.04 9.17 -16.45
CA TRP A 580 26.19 10.33 -16.20
C TRP A 580 26.56 11.50 -17.10
N LYS A 581 27.85 11.85 -17.21
CA LYS A 581 28.28 12.98 -18.05
C LYS A 581 27.91 12.78 -19.53
N GLN A 582 28.09 11.56 -20.05
CA GLN A 582 27.71 11.21 -21.42
C GLN A 582 26.20 11.34 -21.65
N LEU A 583 25.39 10.80 -20.73
CA LEU A 583 23.94 10.85 -20.84
C LEU A 583 23.38 12.24 -20.59
N SER A 584 23.95 13.03 -19.69
CA SER A 584 23.57 14.42 -19.46
C SER A 584 23.72 15.25 -20.74
N LEU A 585 24.79 15.05 -21.51
CA LEU A 585 24.99 15.72 -22.79
C LEU A 585 23.92 15.29 -23.81
N LYS A 586 23.68 13.97 -23.97
CA LYS A 586 22.65 13.43 -24.87
C LYS A 586 21.26 13.96 -24.50
N ILE A 587 20.85 13.82 -23.23
CA ILE A 587 19.52 14.23 -22.74
C ILE A 587 19.33 15.74 -22.88
N THR A 588 20.34 16.55 -22.56
CA THR A 588 20.26 18.01 -22.75
C THR A 588 20.14 18.39 -24.23
N GLN A 589 20.92 17.74 -25.10
CA GLN A 589 20.87 17.97 -26.55
C GLN A 589 19.48 17.67 -27.14
N PHE A 590 18.82 16.62 -26.66
CA PHE A 590 17.53 16.16 -27.15
C PHE A 590 16.35 16.49 -26.22
N GLN A 591 16.53 17.43 -25.29
CA GLN A 591 15.54 17.75 -24.27
C GLN A 591 14.16 18.09 -24.85
N GLN A 592 14.12 18.93 -25.89
CA GLN A 592 12.87 19.33 -26.53
C GLN A 592 12.13 18.12 -27.14
N GLY A 593 12.85 17.24 -27.86
CA GLY A 593 12.25 16.05 -28.44
C GLY A 593 11.74 15.07 -27.38
N LEU A 594 12.46 14.94 -26.26
CA LEU A 594 12.03 14.11 -25.14
C LEU A 594 10.77 14.68 -24.47
N GLN A 595 10.67 16.00 -24.31
CA GLN A 595 9.49 16.68 -23.77
C GLN A 595 8.28 16.54 -24.71
N GLU A 596 8.47 16.77 -26.01
CA GLU A 596 7.41 16.62 -27.01
C GLU A 596 6.88 15.19 -27.03
N THR A 597 7.79 14.21 -27.07
CA THR A 597 7.43 12.79 -27.07
C THR A 597 6.78 12.36 -25.74
N SER A 598 7.27 12.85 -24.59
CA SER A 598 6.63 12.55 -23.30
C SER A 598 5.21 13.13 -23.22
N ASN A 599 5.00 14.33 -23.77
CA ASN A 599 3.69 14.98 -23.79
C ASN A 599 2.68 14.25 -24.68
N MET A 600 3.13 13.47 -25.67
CA MET A 600 2.25 12.57 -26.44
C MET A 600 1.69 11.44 -25.58
N TYR A 601 2.43 10.99 -24.57
CA TYR A 601 2.01 9.90 -23.68
C TYR A 601 1.32 10.40 -22.40
N SER A 602 1.73 11.54 -21.84
CA SER A 602 1.14 12.11 -20.62
C SER A 602 1.35 13.61 -20.52
N LYS A 603 0.27 14.37 -20.35
CA LYS A 603 0.32 15.83 -20.12
C LYS A 603 0.97 16.21 -18.78
N THR A 604 1.01 15.29 -17.82
CA THR A 604 1.56 15.52 -16.47
C THR A 604 3.07 15.29 -16.41
N GLY A 605 3.69 14.74 -17.47
CA GLY A 605 5.09 14.31 -17.44
C GLY A 605 5.33 13.02 -16.64
N ILE A 606 4.32 12.44 -15.97
CA ILE A 606 4.44 11.17 -15.25
C ILE A 606 4.14 10.02 -16.21
N LEU A 607 5.10 9.10 -16.36
CA LEU A 607 5.06 7.97 -17.29
C LEU A 607 5.47 6.66 -16.60
N SER A 608 5.04 5.52 -17.15
CA SER A 608 5.61 4.22 -16.76
C SER A 608 7.00 4.04 -17.37
N SER A 609 7.83 3.19 -16.75
CA SER A 609 9.17 2.86 -17.27
C SER A 609 9.18 2.40 -18.73
N GLU A 610 8.14 1.68 -19.17
CA GLU A 610 7.99 1.24 -20.56
C GLU A 610 7.81 2.42 -21.52
N TYR A 611 7.06 3.45 -21.12
CA TYR A 611 6.89 4.65 -21.94
C TYR A 611 8.12 5.55 -21.88
N VAL A 612 8.78 5.66 -20.72
CA VAL A 612 10.07 6.36 -20.63
C VAL A 612 11.10 5.72 -21.57
N GLN A 613 11.21 4.38 -21.56
CA GLN A 613 12.07 3.65 -22.48
C GLN A 613 11.75 3.97 -23.94
N ARG A 614 10.47 3.98 -24.33
CA ARG A 614 10.08 4.36 -25.70
C ARG A 614 10.45 5.80 -26.04
N CYS A 615 10.22 6.76 -25.14
CA CYS A 615 10.63 8.15 -25.37
C CYS A 615 12.14 8.26 -25.61
N LEU A 616 12.94 7.52 -24.84
CA LEU A 616 14.39 7.48 -25.01
C LEU A 616 14.77 6.84 -26.35
N GLU A 617 14.20 5.69 -26.71
CA GLU A 617 14.49 4.97 -27.96
C GLU A 617 14.05 5.76 -29.21
N GLU A 618 12.94 6.48 -29.15
CA GLU A 618 12.40 7.28 -30.26
C GLU A 618 13.16 8.59 -30.47
N THR A 619 13.67 9.20 -29.39
CA THR A 619 14.33 10.51 -29.46
C THR A 619 15.85 10.41 -29.51
N LEU A 620 16.44 9.53 -28.69
CA LEU A 620 17.88 9.35 -28.59
C LEU A 620 18.32 8.27 -29.57
N ASN A 621 18.63 8.70 -30.79
CA ASN A 621 19.28 7.84 -31.77
C ASN A 621 20.54 7.21 -31.14
N GLU A 622 20.68 5.88 -31.20
CA GLU A 622 21.82 5.13 -30.65
C GLU A 622 21.95 5.14 -29.11
N ILE A 623 20.82 5.08 -28.38
CA ILE A 623 20.85 4.71 -26.96
C ILE A 623 20.88 3.18 -26.79
N ASP A 624 21.82 2.66 -25.98
CA ASP A 624 21.87 1.24 -25.67
C ASP A 624 21.00 0.87 -24.46
N GLN A 625 20.75 -0.44 -24.26
CA GLN A 625 19.92 -0.89 -23.15
C GLN A 625 20.56 -0.62 -21.77
N GLU A 626 21.90 -0.56 -21.66
CA GLU A 626 22.56 -0.26 -20.39
C GLU A 626 22.39 1.21 -20.01
N GLU A 627 22.41 2.11 -20.99
CA GLU A 627 22.14 3.53 -20.87
C GLU A 627 20.67 3.75 -20.47
N ILE A 628 19.71 3.05 -21.10
CA ILE A 628 18.30 3.08 -20.71
C ILE A 628 18.13 2.60 -19.27
N ASP A 629 18.66 1.41 -18.93
CA ASP A 629 18.60 0.85 -17.57
C ASP A 629 19.19 1.83 -16.54
N TYR A 630 20.28 2.53 -16.89
CA TYR A 630 20.89 3.54 -16.04
C TYR A 630 19.99 4.77 -15.86
N VAL A 631 19.39 5.31 -16.94
CA VAL A 631 18.44 6.44 -16.83
C VAL A 631 17.25 6.05 -15.96
N LEU A 632 16.65 4.89 -16.20
CA LEU A 632 15.54 4.38 -15.39
C LEU A 632 15.94 4.19 -13.92
N MET A 633 17.14 3.68 -13.65
CA MET A 633 17.67 3.56 -12.29
C MET A 633 17.78 4.94 -11.60
N ARG A 634 18.28 5.95 -12.31
CA ARG A 634 18.42 7.32 -11.76
C ARG A 634 17.07 7.96 -11.48
N MET A 635 16.11 7.83 -12.39
CA MET A 635 14.74 8.33 -12.19
C MET A 635 14.03 7.58 -11.06
N PHE A 636 14.20 6.26 -10.97
CA PHE A 636 13.66 5.45 -9.89
C PHE A 636 14.24 5.82 -8.52
N GLU A 637 15.52 6.20 -8.43
CA GLU A 637 16.10 6.71 -7.18
C GLU A 637 15.37 7.97 -6.69
N ALA A 638 14.95 8.84 -7.62
CA ALA A 638 14.24 10.08 -7.30
C ALA A 638 12.76 9.88 -6.98
N THR A 639 12.06 8.99 -7.68
CA THR A 639 10.61 8.79 -7.48
C THR A 639 10.26 7.65 -6.52
N ASN A 640 11.18 6.70 -6.31
CA ASN A 640 10.96 5.47 -5.56
C ASN A 640 9.73 4.66 -6.02
N ASN A 641 9.30 4.84 -7.28
CA ASN A 641 8.17 4.17 -7.92
C ASN A 641 8.49 3.90 -9.39
N TYR A 642 8.71 2.63 -9.74
CA TYR A 642 9.13 2.25 -11.09
C TYR A 642 8.00 2.36 -12.14
N LYS A 643 6.74 2.40 -11.68
CA LYS A 643 5.55 2.55 -12.53
C LYS A 643 5.17 4.02 -12.77
N ARG A 644 5.68 4.95 -11.95
CA ARG A 644 5.41 6.38 -12.02
C ARG A 644 6.73 7.15 -11.99
N LEU A 645 7.32 7.36 -13.17
CA LEU A 645 8.55 8.10 -13.37
C LEU A 645 8.21 9.50 -13.89
N ASN A 646 8.70 10.55 -13.22
CA ASN A 646 8.48 11.93 -13.63
C ASN A 646 9.58 12.36 -14.63
N MET A 647 9.18 12.65 -15.87
CA MET A 647 10.07 13.11 -16.94
C MET A 647 10.71 14.46 -16.66
N GLU A 648 10.07 15.34 -15.90
CA GLU A 648 10.66 16.64 -15.52
C GLU A 648 11.90 16.44 -14.66
N LEU A 649 11.83 15.52 -13.70
CA LEU A 649 12.97 15.16 -12.83
C LEU A 649 14.14 14.59 -13.63
N MET A 650 13.90 13.92 -14.77
CA MET A 650 14.99 13.44 -15.63
C MET A 650 15.90 14.59 -16.06
N PHE A 651 15.33 15.73 -16.45
CA PHE A 651 16.12 16.88 -16.90
C PHE A 651 16.89 17.54 -15.74
N GLU A 652 16.34 17.51 -14.53
CA GLU A 652 17.04 17.97 -13.33
C GLU A 652 18.19 17.04 -12.93
N ILE A 653 17.95 15.73 -12.97
CA ILE A 653 18.92 14.67 -12.67
C ILE A 653 20.09 14.72 -13.65
N PHE A 654 19.82 14.95 -14.93
CA PHE A 654 20.79 14.92 -16.02
C PHE A 654 21.22 16.32 -16.49
N ASN A 655 21.15 17.32 -15.61
CA ASN A 655 21.70 18.64 -15.87
C ASN A 655 23.24 18.59 -15.84
N VAL A 656 23.90 18.96 -16.94
CA VAL A 656 25.37 18.87 -17.16
C VAL A 656 26.23 19.40 -16.00
N ASN A 657 25.74 20.38 -15.24
CA ASN A 657 26.49 21.01 -14.15
C ASN A 657 26.16 20.46 -12.75
N ASN A 658 25.28 19.47 -12.64
CA ASN A 658 24.69 19.03 -11.38
C ASN A 658 24.98 17.56 -11.04
N TRP A 659 26.22 17.10 -11.27
CA TRP A 659 26.62 15.79 -10.76
C TRP A 659 26.64 15.82 -9.24
N LYS A 660 25.97 14.84 -8.63
CA LYS A 660 25.98 14.59 -7.18
C LYS A 660 26.49 13.18 -6.92
N SER A 661 27.28 12.98 -5.87
CA SER A 661 27.68 11.64 -5.43
C SER A 661 26.47 10.85 -4.89
N ARG A 662 26.63 9.52 -4.73
CA ARG A 662 25.59 8.67 -4.13
C ARG A 662 25.15 9.16 -2.75
N SER A 663 26.10 9.55 -1.91
CA SER A 663 25.81 10.05 -0.57
C SER A 663 24.99 11.35 -0.62
N GLN A 664 25.38 12.29 -1.48
CA GLN A 664 24.67 13.56 -1.65
C GLN A 664 23.24 13.38 -2.20
N ARG A 665 23.04 12.41 -3.10
CA ARG A 665 21.71 12.06 -3.62
C ARG A 665 20.84 11.38 -2.59
N LYS A 666 21.39 10.48 -1.77
CA LYS A 666 20.64 9.85 -0.68
C LYS A 666 20.07 10.93 0.24
N GLU A 667 20.89 11.91 0.64
CA GLU A 667 20.46 13.05 1.45
C GLU A 667 19.39 13.90 0.73
N LEU A 668 19.57 14.18 -0.56
CA LEU A 668 18.62 14.99 -1.34
C LEU A 668 17.24 14.34 -1.45
N TYR A 669 17.19 13.04 -1.80
CA TYR A 669 15.92 12.33 -2.02
C TYR A 669 15.26 11.89 -0.73
N GLN A 670 16.01 11.79 0.37
CA GLN A 670 15.42 11.58 1.69
C GLN A 670 14.45 12.73 2.03
N VAL A 671 14.79 13.98 1.71
CA VAL A 671 13.91 15.15 1.91
C VAL A 671 12.62 15.03 1.11
N TYR A 672 12.70 14.66 -0.18
CA TYR A 672 11.50 14.47 -1.02
C TYR A 672 10.59 13.34 -0.56
N LEU A 673 11.15 12.32 0.10
CA LEU A 673 10.38 11.21 0.67
C LEU A 673 9.76 11.56 2.03
N GLU A 674 10.43 12.39 2.83
CA GLU A 674 9.96 12.86 4.14
C GLU A 674 8.88 13.95 4.02
N ASP A 675 8.97 14.83 3.02
CA ASP A 675 7.99 15.90 2.78
C ASP A 675 6.63 15.39 2.27
N GLY A 676 6.45 14.07 2.15
CA GLY A 676 5.14 13.48 2.01
C GLY A 676 4.36 14.03 0.82
N VAL A 677 5.03 14.33 -0.30
CA VAL A 677 4.34 14.53 -1.59
C VAL A 677 3.76 13.17 -1.99
N GLN A 678 2.69 12.79 -1.31
CA GLN A 678 1.73 11.82 -1.79
C GLN A 678 1.24 12.42 -3.10
N ILE A 679 1.81 11.95 -4.22
CA ILE A 679 1.21 12.21 -5.51
C ILE A 679 -0.10 11.45 -5.46
N ASP A 680 -1.18 12.16 -5.08
CA ASP A 680 -2.50 11.62 -4.80
C ASP A 680 -2.82 10.46 -5.74
N ASP A 681 -3.24 9.34 -5.15
CA ASP A 681 -3.79 8.20 -5.90
C ASP A 681 -5.10 8.58 -6.64
N GLU A 682 -5.59 9.81 -6.48
CA GLU A 682 -6.76 10.36 -7.19
C GLU A 682 -6.49 10.80 -8.64
N ILE A 683 -5.23 10.86 -9.11
CA ILE A 683 -4.88 11.20 -10.51
C ILE A 683 -5.00 9.96 -11.44
N ASP A 684 -5.97 9.08 -11.19
CA ASP A 684 -6.34 8.00 -12.12
C ASP A 684 -7.47 8.41 -13.09
N ARG A 685 -7.93 9.67 -13.02
CA ARG A 685 -8.85 10.29 -13.99
C ARG A 685 -8.07 11.07 -15.04
N PHE A 686 -7.51 10.39 -16.04
CA PHE A 686 -7.01 11.10 -17.23
C PHE A 686 -8.19 11.68 -18.03
N PRO A 687 -8.12 12.94 -18.49
CA PRO A 687 -9.17 13.53 -19.31
C PRO A 687 -9.12 12.94 -20.72
N THR A 688 -10.13 12.16 -21.07
CA THR A 688 -10.33 11.55 -22.42
C THR A 688 -10.79 12.54 -23.47
N GLU A 689 -10.90 13.83 -23.15
CA GLU A 689 -11.33 14.86 -24.08
C GLU A 689 -10.14 15.69 -24.52
N ILE A 690 -9.65 15.44 -25.74
CA ILE A 690 -9.24 16.45 -26.74
C ILE A 690 -8.87 15.71 -28.04
N ASN A 691 -9.48 16.19 -29.14
CA ASN A 691 -9.26 15.90 -30.58
C ASN A 691 -10.18 14.89 -31.30
N ASN A 692 -11.42 15.34 -31.57
CA ASN A 692 -12.22 14.91 -32.73
C ASN A 692 -12.70 16.11 -33.60
N SER A 693 -11.96 17.22 -33.66
CA SER A 693 -12.40 18.45 -34.37
C SER A 693 -11.47 18.96 -35.48
N MET A 694 -10.62 18.14 -36.09
CA MET A 694 -9.75 18.59 -37.20
C MET A 694 -9.84 17.76 -38.48
N MET A 695 -11.04 17.28 -38.83
CA MET A 695 -11.30 16.71 -40.17
C MET A 695 -12.71 17.06 -40.66
N SER A 696 -12.97 18.34 -40.94
CA SER A 696 -13.96 18.75 -41.96
C SER A 696 -14.04 20.29 -42.04
N ASN A 697 -13.39 20.88 -43.05
CA ASN A 697 -13.96 21.87 -43.96
C ASN A 697 -12.83 22.61 -44.70
N GLN A 698 -12.64 22.23 -45.96
CA GLN A 698 -12.14 23.15 -46.97
C GLN A 698 -13.32 24.07 -47.32
N ASN A 699 -13.17 25.37 -47.08
CA ASN A 699 -13.70 26.40 -47.96
C ASN A 699 -13.00 27.73 -47.68
N GLU A 700 -12.54 28.34 -48.76
CA GLU A 700 -11.83 29.60 -48.85
C GLU A 700 -12.71 30.76 -48.35
N ASN A 701 -12.12 31.68 -47.58
CA ASN A 701 -12.23 33.12 -47.84
C ASN A 701 -11.25 33.92 -46.96
N GLU A 702 -10.60 34.86 -47.61
CA GLU A 702 -9.64 35.84 -47.08
C GLU A 702 -10.27 36.75 -46.01
N VAL A 703 -9.57 36.99 -44.89
CA VAL A 703 -9.44 38.33 -44.25
C VAL A 703 -8.13 38.37 -43.45
N SER A 704 -7.40 39.48 -43.61
CA SER A 704 -6.11 39.85 -43.00
C SER A 704 -6.15 40.15 -41.48
N PRO A 705 -4.99 40.30 -40.80
CA PRO A 705 -4.82 40.09 -39.36
C PRO A 705 -4.90 41.38 -38.53
N ASN A 706 -5.24 41.24 -37.24
CA ASN A 706 -4.86 42.22 -36.21
C ASN A 706 -4.85 41.58 -34.80
N ASN A 707 -3.67 41.65 -34.17
CA ASN A 707 -3.39 41.98 -32.76
C ASN A 707 -4.23 41.32 -31.64
N LEU A 708 -3.57 40.54 -30.75
CA LEU A 708 -3.02 41.08 -29.49
C LEU A 708 -2.29 40.02 -28.65
N ASN A 709 -1.14 40.47 -28.14
CA ASN A 709 -0.32 39.90 -27.07
C ASN A 709 -1.14 39.51 -25.83
N ASN A 710 -0.68 38.47 -25.10
CA ASN A 710 -0.47 38.61 -23.66
C ASN A 710 0.44 37.53 -23.04
N MET A 711 1.48 38.04 -22.38
CA MET A 711 2.16 37.60 -21.16
C MET A 711 2.33 36.10 -20.85
N ILE A 712 3.56 35.63 -21.02
CA ILE A 712 4.14 34.52 -20.25
C ILE A 712 4.99 35.12 -19.13
N ILE A 713 4.66 34.82 -17.88
CA ILE A 713 5.47 35.14 -16.69
C ILE A 713 6.40 33.94 -16.42
N PRO A 714 7.73 34.11 -16.33
CA PRO A 714 8.62 33.01 -15.93
C PRO A 714 8.59 32.78 -14.42
N LEU A 715 8.42 31.52 -14.01
CA LEU A 715 8.63 31.04 -12.63
C LEU A 715 10.13 31.07 -12.27
N SER A 716 10.69 32.26 -12.00
CA SER A 716 12.06 32.40 -11.48
C SER A 716 12.14 33.16 -10.16
N GLN A 717 11.05 33.20 -9.37
CA GLN A 717 11.04 33.87 -8.06
C GLN A 717 10.32 33.04 -7.00
N PHE A 718 10.95 31.95 -6.57
CA PHE A 718 10.79 31.44 -5.20
C PHE A 718 12.18 31.09 -4.67
N LYS A 719 12.89 32.12 -4.23
CA LYS A 719 14.05 32.02 -3.35
C LYS A 719 13.77 32.99 -2.20
N TYR A 720 13.83 32.45 -0.98
CA TYR A 720 13.56 33.09 0.30
C TYR A 720 12.08 33.29 0.65
N LEU A 721 11.53 32.29 1.35
CA LEU A 721 10.98 32.44 2.69
C LEU A 721 11.20 31.14 3.47
#